data_AF-A0A9P6Z5K5-F1
#
_entry.id   AF-A0A9P6Z5K5-F1
#
_cell.length_a   1.000
_cell.length_b   1.000
_cell.length_c   1.000
_cell.angle_alpha   90.00
_cell.angle_beta   90.00
_cell.angle_gamma   90.00
#
_symmetry.space_group_name_H-M   'P 1'
#
loop_
_entity.id
_entity.type
_entity.pdbx_description
1 polymer ?
#
loop_
_entity_poly.entity_id
_entity_poly.type
_entity_poly.pdbx_seq_one_letter_code
_entity_poly.pdbx_strand_id
1 'polypeptide(L)'
;MEASNEVPNTSQNNLSEENTVENEAIMNEAENEEVSQMTLEALDQIPDIIEKLGKDNTQYDLHVQLIDLLKQTDLPEQLEDARLAMHDIYPLSENLWLDWIDDAKKEATSEEGERRLLHLYDEAEKDYFSIDIWKSYTEFILERFYKVFEEMDQENDLIDSTREDLLKAVRATVYHVKRSQEIWRLYVQFEIDVMNKFKNPDQVERVKKVYLDRLNVLHIDCEETFNGYSTYITAWDNNNYEENMVQANKIYADTKRAADERDVFEQKLIAAQYSINAFYEYIENEKIAKNKFSLNNVRCLYERAILIYCTDPNLWNDYILFLVEKARVQSFLENICQRSIRNCPWSGILWAHLTRLMESGGYEPDQINDTFDKALSSQQLLASIEDLVAVLLAKCNYYRRKIDWEDPAEDDVMNLRVAFEESLVYLHEAFPESGDPYCRVEKFYARISTRLGDIDKARELWEHIVRKNGRSAEAWIQYIYFERDLGNYVKCQTLFKKSIIKRIDDPARLIEVWNSIEYEMGNLESYEDALVRINSKTKMLTNEWHAQLVEQEEKEQRKISKELETKRKKGLHRMQQKQKQKEKRVATVQEEGKEELDAGETEPIEKEPSNILKRKASSENIGQDIKKPRKEDHEVRRDRHFRAPRPPKRGKAIALGTSRISRDKSETQVSESSSNIKNENKSNDDFRAMLLGKNQMPTTNEIKCKLQRHYKIPIPILEILVGNLPQVSSSIKEVTEETLDDQKEETDGSDKEWAWGADEDAVSNRTDFTTRSPSPNVQSKEAYLISSSASGRTLVLAYKTKFITVKVNAEGEYSAIGQNTKLENEIITSLLCLPLFVPSTRSTQNYIMCGYKSGWVRVFSESGVLLTEQRLETTPVLSIKMRTPPPVFKVSSLSPPKEDEDITILFEGKKVVSIDGQSLWLVLRICDGQRESGIDASRMHTAFQYKKWELQHQDQVKDVVSLGPSSMHSQVPDLHYSNATSTRISSNASARYIGVGVYPMLTYYATAESTRTLSAASMATYVVSRVASPVFSFAKSWWGTTANNSANQKHAGTPYVPDMPQPPTNVEPATPIPAILSANDPYRQINHIYVCPPSTSAQRHTLAATSDALGRVILWDVVEGEMIRMWKGVRDAACGWVEAFEHELYQQQAPAGPPKVLQFLVIHSSKLGSLRIFQMRHGKQVGAFHIGPGWKLVPCAREPLGSSMVSLDRRKKAKELEKSEYGLLSSCLLISPDGDVRKIEITMKSKSKEAGGQ
;
A
#
# COMPACT_ATOMS: atom_id res chain seq x y z
N MET A 1 40.13 -38.48 -10.92
CA MET A 1 40.60 -39.33 -9.80
C MET A 1 39.38 -39.55 -8.91
N GLU A 2 38.92 -40.76 -8.68
CA GLU A 2 39.38 -42.10 -9.13
C GLU A 2 38.47 -42.58 -10.28
N ALA A 3 38.98 -42.95 -11.46
CA ALA A 3 39.62 -44.22 -11.85
C ALA A 3 38.59 -45.36 -12.08
N SER A 4 38.59 -46.14 -13.17
CA SER A 4 39.69 -46.44 -14.12
C SER A 4 39.22 -46.62 -15.58
N ASN A 5 40.19 -46.72 -16.49
CA ASN A 5 40.07 -47.30 -17.85
C ASN A 5 39.70 -48.80 -17.78
N GLU A 6 39.47 -49.59 -18.85
CA GLU A 6 40.18 -49.63 -20.13
C GLU A 6 39.47 -50.49 -21.20
N VAL A 7 39.82 -50.31 -22.48
CA VAL A 7 39.31 -51.08 -23.62
C VAL A 7 40.41 -51.95 -24.22
N PRO A 8 40.13 -53.22 -24.54
CA PRO A 8 40.68 -53.88 -25.72
C PRO A 8 39.58 -54.38 -26.67
N ASN A 9 39.95 -54.58 -27.95
CA ASN A 9 39.05 -54.85 -29.07
C ASN A 9 39.42 -56.18 -29.77
N THR A 10 38.55 -56.65 -30.68
CA THR A 10 38.72 -57.80 -31.62
C THR A 10 38.69 -59.20 -30.96
N SER A 11 38.19 -60.27 -31.60
CA SER A 11 37.95 -60.54 -33.03
C SER A 11 36.78 -61.52 -33.29
N GLN A 12 36.13 -61.41 -34.47
CA GLN A 12 35.64 -62.52 -35.35
C GLN A 12 34.67 -63.63 -34.80
N ASN A 13 33.71 -64.17 -35.56
CA ASN A 13 33.07 -63.76 -36.82
C ASN A 13 31.69 -64.46 -37.01
N ASN A 14 30.87 -63.94 -37.91
CA ASN A 14 29.50 -64.33 -38.33
C ASN A 14 29.15 -65.83 -38.32
N LEU A 15 27.91 -66.15 -37.88
CA LEU A 15 27.09 -67.28 -38.39
C LEU A 15 25.61 -67.23 -37.89
N SER A 16 24.83 -66.20 -38.27
CA SER A 16 23.40 -66.10 -37.90
C SER A 16 22.57 -65.07 -38.70
N GLU A 17 22.54 -65.15 -40.04
CA GLU A 17 21.73 -64.22 -40.87
C GLU A 17 20.32 -64.74 -41.22
N GLU A 18 19.98 -66.00 -40.87
CA GLU A 18 18.64 -66.57 -41.12
C GLU A 18 17.65 -66.35 -39.96
N ASN A 19 18.13 -66.01 -38.75
CA ASN A 19 17.28 -65.84 -37.55
C ASN A 19 16.69 -64.43 -37.37
N THR A 20 17.11 -63.42 -38.13
CA THR A 20 16.62 -62.04 -37.96
C THR A 20 15.22 -61.85 -38.54
N VAL A 21 14.96 -62.38 -39.74
CA VAL A 21 13.72 -62.15 -40.50
C VAL A 21 12.48 -62.69 -39.77
N GLU A 22 12.56 -63.87 -39.15
CA GLU A 22 11.42 -64.42 -38.36
C GLU A 22 11.16 -63.62 -37.08
N ASN A 23 12.19 -63.06 -36.43
CA ASN A 23 12.00 -62.23 -35.23
C ASN A 23 11.43 -60.84 -35.57
N GLU A 24 11.86 -60.24 -36.68
CA GLU A 24 11.27 -58.99 -37.18
C GLU A 24 9.80 -59.20 -37.58
N ALA A 25 9.44 -60.33 -38.20
CA ALA A 25 8.05 -60.65 -38.51
C ALA A 25 7.18 -60.76 -37.23
N ILE A 26 7.64 -61.52 -36.22
CA ILE A 26 6.89 -61.72 -34.97
C ILE A 26 6.74 -60.42 -34.15
N MET A 27 7.74 -59.54 -34.17
CA MET A 27 7.61 -58.22 -33.53
C MET A 27 6.60 -57.33 -34.26
N ASN A 28 6.62 -57.30 -35.61
CA ASN A 28 5.63 -56.56 -36.38
C ASN A 28 4.21 -57.12 -36.19
N GLU A 29 4.02 -58.44 -36.07
CA GLU A 29 2.70 -59.02 -35.77
C GLU A 29 2.19 -58.59 -34.38
N ALA A 30 3.05 -58.59 -33.36
CA ALA A 30 2.68 -58.16 -32.01
C ALA A 30 2.32 -56.66 -31.94
N GLU A 31 3.09 -55.78 -32.60
CA GLU A 31 2.77 -54.35 -32.68
C GLU A 31 1.47 -54.08 -33.45
N ASN A 32 1.17 -54.86 -34.50
CA ASN A 32 -0.11 -54.77 -35.21
C ASN A 32 -1.29 -55.30 -34.38
N GLU A 33 -1.12 -56.34 -33.54
CA GLU A 33 -2.17 -56.79 -32.61
C GLU A 33 -2.47 -55.71 -31.55
N GLU A 34 -1.45 -55.06 -30.97
CA GLU A 34 -1.64 -54.00 -29.97
C GLU A 34 -2.34 -52.76 -30.56
N VAL A 35 -1.92 -52.30 -31.75
CA VAL A 35 -2.60 -51.22 -32.48
C VAL A 35 -4.04 -51.60 -32.86
N SER A 36 -4.28 -52.85 -33.28
CA SER A 36 -5.64 -53.34 -33.59
C SER A 36 -6.53 -53.36 -32.36
N GLN A 37 -6.00 -53.73 -31.19
CA GLN A 37 -6.75 -53.70 -29.94
C GLN A 37 -7.08 -52.26 -29.51
N MET A 38 -6.12 -51.33 -29.58
CA MET A 38 -6.36 -49.91 -29.29
C MET A 38 -7.43 -49.31 -30.21
N THR A 39 -7.40 -49.67 -31.51
CA THR A 39 -8.41 -49.24 -32.50
C THR A 39 -9.82 -49.68 -32.11
N LEU A 40 -9.98 -50.94 -31.65
CA LEU A 40 -11.26 -51.47 -31.19
C LEU A 40 -11.74 -50.80 -29.89
N GLU A 41 -10.85 -50.61 -28.92
CA GLU A 41 -11.16 -49.92 -27.66
C GLU A 41 -11.54 -48.44 -27.86
N ALA A 42 -11.01 -47.79 -28.91
CA ALA A 42 -11.42 -46.44 -29.32
C ALA A 42 -12.83 -46.42 -29.95
N LEU A 43 -13.12 -47.35 -30.87
CA LEU A 43 -14.42 -47.46 -31.54
C LEU A 43 -15.59 -47.71 -30.58
N ASP A 44 -15.39 -48.50 -29.52
CA ASP A 44 -16.40 -48.73 -28.48
C ASP A 44 -16.69 -47.48 -27.63
N GLN A 45 -15.73 -46.54 -27.51
CA GLN A 45 -15.86 -45.34 -26.66
C GLN A 45 -16.42 -44.12 -27.40
N ILE A 46 -16.20 -44.00 -28.72
CA ILE A 46 -16.63 -42.85 -29.54
C ILE A 46 -18.14 -42.55 -29.43
N PRO A 47 -19.08 -43.52 -29.57
CA PRO A 47 -20.52 -43.25 -29.47
C PRO A 47 -20.92 -42.63 -28.12
N ASP A 48 -20.27 -43.10 -27.06
CA ASP A 48 -20.51 -42.68 -25.69
C ASP A 48 -20.05 -41.23 -25.44
N ILE A 49 -19.05 -40.74 -26.18
CA ILE A 49 -18.61 -39.33 -26.14
C ILE A 49 -19.52 -38.46 -27.02
N ILE A 50 -19.92 -38.93 -28.20
CA ILE A 50 -20.86 -38.23 -29.08
C ILE A 50 -22.23 -38.03 -28.38
N GLU A 51 -22.74 -39.02 -27.62
CA GLU A 51 -23.98 -38.85 -26.85
C GLU A 51 -23.86 -37.85 -25.68
N LYS A 52 -22.63 -37.58 -25.19
CA LYS A 52 -22.37 -36.55 -24.16
C LYS A 52 -22.29 -35.17 -24.80
N LEU A 53 -21.52 -35.02 -25.89
CA LEU A 53 -21.43 -33.76 -26.65
C LEU A 53 -22.77 -33.34 -27.28
N GLY A 54 -23.61 -34.30 -27.68
CA GLY A 54 -24.99 -34.05 -28.14
C GLY A 54 -25.96 -33.54 -27.05
N LYS A 55 -25.57 -33.58 -25.77
CA LYS A 55 -26.33 -33.00 -24.64
C LYS A 55 -25.73 -31.67 -24.18
N ASP A 56 -24.41 -31.54 -24.25
CA ASP A 56 -23.66 -30.34 -23.91
C ASP A 56 -22.38 -30.30 -24.75
N ASN A 57 -22.41 -29.50 -25.83
CA ASN A 57 -21.27 -29.34 -26.73
C ASN A 57 -20.19 -28.38 -26.17
N THR A 58 -20.37 -27.82 -24.97
CA THR A 58 -19.38 -26.91 -24.36
C THR A 58 -18.28 -27.64 -23.57
N GLN A 59 -18.27 -28.97 -23.57
CA GLN A 59 -17.28 -29.77 -22.81
C GLN A 59 -15.97 -29.95 -23.61
N TYR A 60 -15.06 -28.98 -23.49
CA TYR A 60 -13.75 -28.94 -24.17
C TYR A 60 -12.98 -30.27 -24.07
N ASP A 61 -12.87 -30.85 -22.87
CA ASP A 61 -12.12 -32.10 -22.65
C ASP A 61 -12.70 -33.29 -23.41
N LEU A 62 -14.02 -33.29 -23.70
CA LEU A 62 -14.67 -34.35 -24.49
C LEU A 62 -14.43 -34.19 -25.99
N HIS A 63 -14.30 -32.96 -26.51
CA HIS A 63 -13.88 -32.74 -27.90
C HIS A 63 -12.45 -33.21 -28.13
N VAL A 64 -11.53 -32.90 -27.20
CA VAL A 64 -10.14 -33.38 -27.26
C VAL A 64 -10.10 -34.91 -27.21
N GLN A 65 -10.82 -35.54 -26.27
CA GLN A 65 -10.93 -37.00 -26.21
C GLN A 65 -11.53 -37.62 -27.48
N LEU A 66 -12.55 -36.99 -28.09
CA LEU A 66 -13.13 -37.48 -29.35
C LEU A 66 -12.12 -37.43 -30.49
N ILE A 67 -11.35 -36.35 -30.61
CA ILE A 67 -10.28 -36.19 -31.61
C ILE A 67 -9.16 -37.22 -31.37
N ASP A 68 -8.69 -37.37 -30.13
CA ASP A 68 -7.64 -38.34 -29.76
C ASP A 68 -8.06 -39.79 -30.03
N LEU A 69 -9.33 -40.14 -29.82
CA LEU A 69 -9.87 -41.46 -30.16
C LEU A 69 -10.05 -41.65 -31.67
N LEU A 70 -10.59 -40.66 -32.38
CA LEU A 70 -10.77 -40.75 -33.84
C LEU A 70 -9.44 -40.88 -34.58
N LYS A 71 -8.36 -40.27 -34.09
CA LYS A 71 -6.99 -40.46 -34.60
C LYS A 71 -6.42 -41.87 -34.40
N GLN A 72 -7.02 -42.68 -33.52
CA GLN A 72 -6.71 -44.10 -33.36
C GLN A 72 -7.60 -44.98 -34.25
N THR A 73 -8.33 -44.39 -35.21
CA THR A 73 -9.22 -45.10 -36.14
C THR A 73 -9.04 -44.64 -37.59
N ASP A 74 -9.31 -45.52 -38.55
CA ASP A 74 -9.22 -45.24 -40.00
C ASP A 74 -10.48 -44.50 -40.52
N LEU A 75 -10.79 -43.35 -39.90
CA LEU A 75 -12.04 -42.59 -40.11
C LEU A 75 -11.78 -41.08 -40.34
N PRO A 76 -11.04 -40.69 -41.41
CA PRO A 76 -10.57 -39.33 -41.62
C PRO A 76 -11.70 -38.29 -41.75
N GLU A 77 -12.81 -38.60 -42.44
CA GLU A 77 -13.96 -37.69 -42.57
C GLU A 77 -14.54 -37.32 -41.20
N GLN A 78 -14.66 -38.30 -40.29
CA GLN A 78 -15.21 -38.09 -38.95
C GLN A 78 -14.25 -37.31 -38.04
N LEU A 79 -12.93 -37.48 -38.26
CA LEU A 79 -11.90 -36.69 -37.60
C LEU A 79 -11.89 -35.23 -38.08
N GLU A 80 -12.09 -34.97 -39.37
CA GLU A 80 -12.25 -33.61 -39.91
C GLU A 80 -13.54 -32.96 -39.38
N ASP A 81 -14.68 -33.67 -39.39
CA ASP A 81 -15.95 -33.22 -38.78
C ASP A 81 -15.79 -32.90 -37.27
N ALA A 82 -15.08 -33.74 -36.50
CA ALA A 82 -14.86 -33.51 -35.08
C ALA A 82 -13.95 -32.29 -34.81
N ARG A 83 -12.89 -32.11 -35.61
CA ARG A 83 -12.01 -30.94 -35.55
C ARG A 83 -12.75 -29.65 -35.92
N LEU A 84 -13.61 -29.69 -36.95
CA LEU A 84 -14.49 -28.59 -37.32
C LEU A 84 -15.52 -28.27 -36.22
N ALA A 85 -16.20 -29.27 -35.66
CA ALA A 85 -17.18 -29.10 -34.60
C ALA A 85 -16.57 -28.54 -33.30
N MET A 86 -15.31 -28.89 -33.00
CA MET A 86 -14.55 -28.26 -31.93
C MET A 86 -14.17 -26.81 -32.29
N HIS A 87 -13.67 -26.58 -33.51
CA HIS A 87 -13.23 -25.26 -33.96
C HIS A 87 -14.38 -24.27 -34.15
N ASP A 88 -15.63 -24.66 -34.41
CA ASP A 88 -16.76 -23.72 -34.44
C ASP A 88 -16.97 -23.08 -33.05
N ILE A 89 -16.83 -23.88 -31.98
CA ILE A 89 -17.06 -23.45 -30.60
C ILE A 89 -15.83 -22.77 -30.01
N TYR A 90 -14.66 -23.40 -30.14
CA TYR A 90 -13.43 -23.03 -29.44
C TYR A 90 -12.29 -22.62 -30.37
N PRO A 91 -11.51 -21.58 -30.03
CA PRO A 91 -10.20 -21.33 -30.63
C PRO A 91 -9.25 -22.51 -30.33
N LEU A 92 -8.69 -23.16 -31.34
CA LEU A 92 -7.82 -24.32 -31.14
C LEU A 92 -6.43 -23.86 -30.69
N SER A 93 -5.82 -24.63 -29.77
CA SER A 93 -4.45 -24.35 -29.33
C SER A 93 -3.41 -24.59 -30.43
N GLU A 94 -2.24 -23.98 -30.31
CA GLU A 94 -1.08 -24.16 -31.22
C GLU A 94 -0.79 -25.63 -31.54
N ASN A 95 -0.83 -26.51 -30.53
CA ASN A 95 -0.63 -27.94 -30.71
C ASN A 95 -1.75 -28.62 -31.51
N LEU A 96 -3.02 -28.25 -31.29
CA LEU A 96 -4.17 -28.82 -32.01
C LEU A 96 -4.19 -28.37 -33.48
N TRP A 97 -3.83 -27.10 -33.74
CA TRP A 97 -3.66 -26.60 -35.10
C TRP A 97 -2.51 -27.29 -35.82
N LEU A 98 -1.32 -27.39 -35.19
CA LEU A 98 -0.16 -28.08 -35.78
C LEU A 98 -0.46 -29.55 -36.07
N ASP A 99 -1.16 -30.25 -35.18
CA ASP A 99 -1.55 -31.65 -35.35
C ASP A 99 -2.51 -31.88 -36.54
N TRP A 100 -3.50 -30.99 -36.72
CA TRP A 100 -4.40 -31.04 -37.88
C TRP A 100 -3.65 -30.67 -39.18
N ILE A 101 -2.77 -29.68 -39.13
CA ILE A 101 -1.90 -29.27 -40.25
C ILE A 101 -0.98 -30.42 -40.67
N ASP A 102 -0.38 -31.15 -39.72
CA ASP A 102 0.53 -32.26 -40.01
C ASP A 102 -0.17 -33.51 -40.53
N ASP A 103 -1.45 -33.73 -40.18
CA ASP A 103 -2.31 -34.70 -40.88
C ASP A 103 -2.61 -34.23 -42.32
N ALA A 104 -3.08 -32.99 -42.50
CA ALA A 104 -3.43 -32.44 -43.80
C ALA A 104 -2.25 -32.39 -44.79
N LYS A 105 -1.00 -32.22 -44.30
CA LYS A 105 0.23 -32.36 -45.09
C LYS A 105 0.38 -33.75 -45.75
N LYS A 106 -0.05 -34.83 -45.08
CA LYS A 106 0.03 -36.20 -45.62
C LYS A 106 -0.91 -36.37 -46.81
N GLU A 107 -2.05 -35.69 -46.79
CA GLU A 107 -3.05 -35.68 -47.87
C GLU A 107 -2.78 -34.65 -48.98
N ALA A 108 -1.88 -33.67 -48.76
CA ALA A 108 -1.53 -32.60 -49.69
C ALA A 108 -0.71 -33.06 -50.93
N THR A 109 -1.02 -34.24 -51.46
CA THR A 109 -0.48 -34.81 -52.71
C THR A 109 -1.26 -34.38 -53.96
N SER A 110 -2.39 -33.70 -53.78
CA SER A 110 -3.25 -33.16 -54.84
C SER A 110 -3.42 -31.65 -54.68
N GLU A 111 -3.68 -30.93 -55.78
CA GLU A 111 -3.91 -29.47 -55.76
C GLU A 111 -5.07 -29.06 -54.83
N GLU A 112 -6.06 -29.95 -54.66
CA GLU A 112 -7.18 -29.75 -53.73
C GLU A 112 -6.80 -30.01 -52.26
N GLY A 113 -5.90 -30.96 -52.00
CA GLY A 113 -5.26 -31.14 -50.69
C GLY A 113 -4.37 -29.95 -50.32
N GLU A 114 -3.53 -29.47 -51.25
CA GLU A 114 -2.73 -28.25 -51.06
C GLU A 114 -3.62 -27.03 -50.72
N ARG A 115 -4.73 -26.85 -51.44
CA ARG A 115 -5.67 -25.73 -51.24
C ARG A 115 -6.35 -25.79 -49.87
N ARG A 116 -6.74 -27.00 -49.41
CA ARG A 116 -7.28 -27.21 -48.05
C ARG A 116 -6.21 -26.93 -46.98
N LEU A 117 -4.98 -27.41 -47.16
CA LEU A 117 -3.86 -27.14 -46.24
C LEU A 117 -3.54 -25.64 -46.13
N LEU A 118 -3.51 -24.90 -47.24
CA LEU A 118 -3.31 -23.44 -47.24
C LEU A 118 -4.45 -22.72 -46.50
N HIS A 119 -5.71 -23.17 -46.65
CA HIS A 119 -6.85 -22.66 -45.92
C HIS A 119 -6.74 -22.94 -44.40
N LEU A 120 -6.24 -24.11 -43.99
CA LEU A 120 -6.02 -24.42 -42.56
C LEU A 120 -4.99 -23.48 -41.90
N TYR A 121 -3.92 -23.10 -42.61
CA TYR A 121 -3.00 -22.06 -42.12
C TYR A 121 -3.69 -20.69 -41.96
N ASP A 122 -4.56 -20.32 -42.90
CA ASP A 122 -5.31 -19.04 -42.86
C ASP A 122 -6.40 -19.02 -41.77
N GLU A 123 -6.99 -20.16 -41.39
CA GLU A 123 -7.85 -20.25 -40.19
C GLU A 123 -7.02 -20.18 -38.90
N ALA A 124 -5.91 -20.91 -38.81
CA ALA A 124 -5.08 -20.97 -37.62
C ALA A 124 -4.51 -19.61 -37.18
N GLU A 125 -4.17 -18.71 -38.13
CA GLU A 125 -3.74 -17.34 -37.81
C GLU A 125 -4.82 -16.53 -37.06
N LYS A 126 -6.11 -16.82 -37.28
CA LYS A 126 -7.23 -16.06 -36.70
C LYS A 126 -7.41 -16.31 -35.21
N ASP A 127 -7.05 -17.51 -34.73
CA ASP A 127 -7.11 -17.85 -33.31
C ASP A 127 -5.92 -17.26 -32.55
N TYR A 128 -4.69 -17.59 -32.94
CA TYR A 128 -3.48 -17.19 -32.21
C TYR A 128 -2.27 -16.90 -33.11
N PHE A 129 -1.47 -15.91 -32.70
CA PHE A 129 -0.16 -15.64 -33.28
C PHE A 129 0.87 -16.67 -32.83
N SER A 130 1.04 -17.73 -33.62
CA SER A 130 2.06 -18.77 -33.44
C SER A 130 3.25 -18.55 -34.38
N ILE A 131 4.48 -18.68 -33.87
CA ILE A 131 5.68 -18.72 -34.73
C ILE A 131 5.84 -20.10 -35.38
N ASP A 132 5.48 -21.17 -34.68
CA ASP A 132 5.71 -22.53 -35.14
C ASP A 132 4.73 -22.95 -36.25
N ILE A 133 3.49 -22.45 -36.24
CA ILE A 133 2.55 -22.56 -37.38
C ILE A 133 3.08 -21.78 -38.59
N TRP A 134 3.57 -20.55 -38.39
CA TRP A 134 4.18 -19.76 -39.48
C TRP A 134 5.44 -20.43 -40.06
N LYS A 135 6.23 -21.07 -39.21
CA LYS A 135 7.41 -21.85 -39.61
C LYS A 135 7.00 -23.07 -40.45
N SER A 136 6.03 -23.84 -39.95
CA SER A 136 5.41 -24.99 -40.62
C SER A 136 4.89 -24.64 -42.03
N TYR A 137 4.23 -23.49 -42.18
CA TYR A 137 3.84 -22.92 -43.47
C TYR A 137 5.06 -22.63 -44.37
N THR A 138 6.07 -21.90 -43.88
CA THR A 138 7.25 -21.59 -44.72
C THR A 138 8.07 -22.81 -45.10
N GLU A 139 8.15 -23.84 -44.25
CA GLU A 139 8.84 -25.08 -44.55
C GLU A 139 8.11 -25.87 -45.64
N PHE A 140 6.77 -25.95 -45.60
CA PHE A 140 5.95 -26.53 -46.69
C PHE A 140 6.11 -25.78 -48.02
N ILE A 141 6.04 -24.45 -48.00
CA ILE A 141 6.22 -23.60 -49.19
C ILE A 141 7.61 -23.79 -49.82
N LEU A 142 8.66 -23.88 -48.99
CA LEU A 142 10.03 -24.16 -49.47
C LEU A 142 10.19 -25.59 -49.99
N GLU A 143 9.63 -26.60 -49.32
CA GLU A 143 9.70 -27.99 -49.79
C GLU A 143 9.07 -28.14 -51.19
N ARG A 144 7.91 -27.50 -51.41
CA ARG A 144 7.26 -27.39 -52.72
C ARG A 144 8.16 -26.70 -53.75
N PHE A 145 8.78 -25.58 -53.40
CA PHE A 145 9.65 -24.83 -54.29
C PHE A 145 10.91 -25.62 -54.69
N TYR A 146 11.64 -26.17 -53.71
CA TYR A 146 12.92 -26.84 -53.96
C TYR A 146 12.78 -28.11 -54.81
N LYS A 147 11.65 -28.85 -54.72
CA LYS A 147 11.30 -29.97 -55.62
C LYS A 147 11.33 -29.63 -57.10
N VAL A 148 11.10 -28.36 -57.47
CA VAL A 148 11.13 -27.88 -58.87
C VAL A 148 12.37 -27.01 -59.14
N PHE A 149 12.91 -26.35 -58.11
CA PHE A 149 14.04 -25.43 -58.25
C PHE A 149 15.32 -26.11 -58.74
N GLU A 150 15.58 -27.37 -58.40
CA GLU A 150 16.81 -28.05 -58.87
C GLU A 150 16.87 -28.14 -60.41
N GLU A 151 15.77 -28.55 -61.05
CA GLU A 151 15.66 -28.70 -62.51
C GLU A 151 15.40 -27.38 -63.27
N MET A 152 15.20 -26.26 -62.56
CA MET A 152 14.81 -24.97 -63.16
C MET A 152 15.98 -24.24 -63.85
N ASP A 153 15.99 -24.20 -65.19
CA ASP A 153 17.05 -23.54 -66.00
C ASP A 153 16.97 -22.00 -66.08
N GLN A 154 15.79 -21.40 -65.86
CA GLN A 154 15.54 -19.95 -66.01
C GLN A 154 14.58 -19.44 -64.94
N GLU A 155 14.64 -18.14 -64.61
CA GLU A 155 13.68 -17.48 -63.72
C GLU A 155 12.25 -17.57 -64.27
N ASN A 156 11.27 -17.84 -63.40
CA ASN A 156 9.86 -17.97 -63.77
C ASN A 156 8.92 -17.48 -62.65
N ASP A 157 7.63 -17.37 -62.98
CA ASP A 157 6.58 -16.82 -62.10
C ASP A 157 6.45 -17.54 -60.74
N LEU A 158 6.88 -18.81 -60.64
CA LEU A 158 6.89 -19.55 -59.38
C LEU A 158 7.83 -18.92 -58.34
N ILE A 159 8.96 -18.35 -58.78
CA ILE A 159 9.91 -17.66 -57.88
C ILE A 159 9.23 -16.44 -57.25
N ASP A 160 8.49 -15.63 -58.01
CA ASP A 160 7.79 -14.47 -57.48
C ASP A 160 6.57 -14.85 -56.63
N SER A 161 5.87 -15.95 -56.94
CA SER A 161 4.82 -16.49 -56.07
C SER A 161 5.40 -16.92 -54.71
N THR A 162 6.39 -17.82 -54.70
CA THR A 162 7.06 -18.28 -53.47
C THR A 162 7.67 -17.12 -52.68
N ARG A 163 8.20 -16.09 -53.36
CA ARG A 163 8.69 -14.86 -52.72
C ARG A 163 7.60 -14.12 -51.95
N GLU A 164 6.41 -13.95 -52.51
CA GLU A 164 5.30 -13.27 -51.82
C GLU A 164 4.69 -14.14 -50.70
N ASP A 165 4.63 -15.46 -50.86
CA ASP A 165 4.26 -16.41 -49.78
C ASP A 165 5.21 -16.31 -48.58
N LEU A 166 6.53 -16.35 -48.82
CA LEU A 166 7.53 -16.18 -47.76
C LEU A 166 7.48 -14.77 -47.15
N LEU A 167 7.23 -13.74 -47.96
CA LEU A 167 7.05 -12.38 -47.47
C LEU A 167 5.76 -12.21 -46.65
N LYS A 168 4.68 -12.97 -46.90
CA LYS A 168 3.48 -13.02 -46.03
C LYS A 168 3.88 -13.42 -44.60
N ALA A 169 4.58 -14.54 -44.45
CA ALA A 169 5.05 -15.03 -43.16
C ALA A 169 6.04 -14.08 -42.47
N VAL A 170 6.97 -13.48 -43.23
CA VAL A 170 7.89 -12.46 -42.69
C VAL A 170 7.12 -11.22 -42.22
N ARG A 171 6.17 -10.70 -43.00
CA ARG A 171 5.36 -9.52 -42.65
C ARG A 171 4.52 -9.74 -41.38
N ALA A 172 3.95 -10.93 -41.21
CA ALA A 172 3.20 -11.30 -40.02
C ALA A 172 4.09 -11.39 -38.77
N THR A 173 5.23 -12.09 -38.87
CA THR A 173 6.08 -12.41 -37.71
C THR A 173 7.12 -11.36 -37.33
N VAL A 174 7.37 -10.35 -38.18
CA VAL A 174 8.49 -9.37 -38.07
C VAL A 174 8.64 -8.72 -36.69
N TYR A 175 7.56 -8.50 -35.94
CA TYR A 175 7.57 -7.83 -34.63
C TYR A 175 7.92 -8.75 -33.44
N HIS A 176 8.06 -10.06 -33.64
CA HIS A 176 8.49 -10.96 -32.57
C HIS A 176 10.02 -10.83 -32.35
N VAL A 177 10.40 -9.91 -31.46
CA VAL A 177 11.78 -9.51 -31.15
C VAL A 177 12.76 -10.68 -30.95
N LYS A 178 12.32 -11.77 -30.29
CA LYS A 178 13.16 -12.95 -30.00
C LYS A 178 13.12 -14.14 -30.98
N ARG A 179 12.09 -14.27 -31.85
CA ARG A 179 11.86 -15.45 -32.72
C ARG A 179 11.62 -15.14 -34.21
N SER A 180 11.32 -13.90 -34.59
CA SER A 180 11.04 -13.52 -36.00
C SER A 180 12.15 -13.84 -36.99
N GLN A 181 13.38 -14.06 -36.50
CA GLN A 181 14.52 -14.47 -37.30
C GLN A 181 14.43 -15.93 -37.76
N GLU A 182 13.65 -16.80 -37.10
CA GLU A 182 13.45 -18.19 -37.55
C GLU A 182 12.81 -18.20 -38.95
N ILE A 183 11.74 -17.42 -39.12
CA ILE A 183 11.04 -17.24 -40.40
C ILE A 183 11.91 -16.45 -41.40
N TRP A 184 12.55 -15.36 -40.97
CA TRP A 184 13.34 -14.53 -41.87
C TRP A 184 14.61 -15.22 -42.40
N ARG A 185 15.23 -16.14 -41.64
CA ARG A 185 16.37 -16.96 -42.09
C ARG A 185 15.97 -17.83 -43.29
N LEU A 186 14.78 -18.44 -43.27
CA LEU A 186 14.25 -19.23 -44.37
C LEU A 186 14.04 -18.38 -45.64
N TYR A 187 13.46 -17.19 -45.49
CA TYR A 187 13.27 -16.25 -46.62
C TYR A 187 14.59 -15.74 -47.23
N VAL A 188 15.57 -15.30 -46.42
CA VAL A 188 16.83 -14.78 -46.96
C VAL A 188 17.67 -15.89 -47.60
N GLN A 189 17.60 -17.13 -47.11
CA GLN A 189 18.25 -18.28 -47.72
C GLN A 189 17.70 -18.54 -49.13
N PHE A 190 16.37 -18.56 -49.29
CA PHE A 190 15.71 -18.65 -50.60
C PHE A 190 16.18 -17.55 -51.58
N GLU A 191 16.21 -16.28 -51.16
CA GLU A 191 16.67 -15.18 -52.03
C GLU A 191 18.16 -15.34 -52.42
N ILE A 192 18.99 -15.88 -51.52
CA ILE A 192 20.41 -16.20 -51.75
C ILE A 192 20.58 -17.36 -52.73
N ASP A 193 19.76 -18.41 -52.65
CA ASP A 193 19.87 -19.57 -53.55
C ASP A 193 19.43 -19.23 -54.97
N VAL A 194 18.34 -18.45 -55.12
CA VAL A 194 17.91 -17.87 -56.40
C VAL A 194 19.03 -16.99 -56.98
N MET A 195 19.66 -16.14 -56.16
CA MET A 195 20.80 -15.31 -56.56
C MET A 195 22.01 -16.16 -57.00
N ASN A 196 22.35 -17.20 -56.26
CA ASN A 196 23.49 -18.08 -56.54
C ASN A 196 23.30 -18.87 -57.84
N LYS A 197 22.06 -19.28 -58.16
CA LYS A 197 21.74 -20.03 -59.38
C LYS A 197 21.74 -19.13 -60.62
N PHE A 198 20.92 -18.07 -60.64
CA PHE A 198 20.71 -17.25 -61.84
C PHE A 198 21.64 -16.05 -61.97
N LYS A 199 22.18 -15.53 -60.87
CA LYS A 199 23.17 -14.43 -60.82
C LYS A 199 22.69 -13.13 -61.50
N ASN A 200 21.38 -12.93 -61.52
CA ASN A 200 20.71 -11.74 -62.03
C ASN A 200 21.09 -10.50 -61.18
N PRO A 201 21.59 -9.39 -61.78
CA PRO A 201 21.96 -8.17 -61.04
C PRO A 201 20.83 -7.58 -60.18
N ASP A 202 19.58 -7.64 -60.64
CA ASP A 202 18.43 -7.12 -59.89
C ASP A 202 18.16 -7.98 -58.64
N GLN A 203 18.44 -9.29 -58.72
CA GLN A 203 18.37 -10.20 -57.59
C GLN A 203 19.52 -10.00 -56.59
N VAL A 204 20.72 -9.65 -57.07
CA VAL A 204 21.85 -9.28 -56.19
C VAL A 204 21.48 -8.05 -55.35
N GLU A 205 20.97 -6.97 -55.96
CA GLU A 205 20.53 -5.77 -55.23
C GLU A 205 19.32 -6.05 -54.33
N ARG A 206 18.42 -6.98 -54.71
CA ARG A 206 17.34 -7.46 -53.83
C ARG A 206 17.88 -8.06 -52.54
N VAL A 207 18.86 -8.97 -52.61
CA VAL A 207 19.49 -9.58 -51.41
C VAL A 207 20.14 -8.50 -50.53
N LYS A 208 20.86 -7.55 -51.14
CA LYS A 208 21.46 -6.39 -50.44
C LYS A 208 20.41 -5.61 -49.64
N LYS A 209 19.25 -5.33 -50.26
CA LYS A 209 18.13 -4.64 -49.65
C LYS A 209 17.48 -5.45 -48.52
N VAL A 210 17.24 -6.75 -48.71
CA VAL A 210 16.61 -7.64 -47.71
C VAL A 210 17.41 -7.66 -46.40
N TYR A 211 18.75 -7.66 -46.46
CA TYR A 211 19.59 -7.50 -45.27
C TYR A 211 19.47 -6.11 -44.63
N LEU A 212 19.50 -5.02 -45.41
CA LEU A 212 19.41 -3.66 -44.88
C LEU A 212 18.05 -3.37 -44.23
N ASP A 213 16.96 -3.83 -44.85
CA ASP A 213 15.61 -3.74 -44.28
C ASP A 213 15.51 -4.55 -42.97
N ARG A 214 16.08 -5.77 -42.92
CA ARG A 214 16.12 -6.57 -41.68
C ARG A 214 16.96 -5.93 -40.60
N LEU A 215 18.13 -5.35 -40.91
CA LEU A 215 18.95 -4.61 -39.95
C LEU A 215 18.22 -3.42 -39.34
N ASN A 216 17.19 -2.88 -40.01
CA ASN A 216 16.36 -1.82 -39.48
C ASN A 216 15.22 -2.32 -38.54
N VAL A 217 14.86 -3.61 -38.60
CA VAL A 217 13.85 -4.25 -37.73
C VAL A 217 14.43 -4.53 -36.33
N LEU A 218 13.63 -4.29 -35.28
CA LEU A 218 13.99 -4.65 -33.90
C LEU A 218 13.98 -6.17 -33.69
N HIS A 219 15.16 -6.77 -33.55
CA HIS A 219 15.32 -8.18 -33.21
C HIS A 219 16.66 -8.42 -32.51
N ILE A 220 16.74 -9.46 -31.68
CA ILE A 220 17.92 -9.73 -30.83
C ILE A 220 19.12 -10.22 -31.65
N ASP A 221 18.91 -11.10 -32.61
CA ASP A 221 19.96 -11.72 -33.42
C ASP A 221 20.49 -10.77 -34.54
N CYS A 222 20.32 -9.45 -34.40
CA CYS A 222 20.71 -8.45 -35.40
C CYS A 222 22.22 -8.38 -35.67
N GLU A 223 23.04 -8.87 -34.75
CA GLU A 223 24.50 -9.02 -34.90
C GLU A 223 24.86 -10.15 -35.86
N GLU A 224 24.13 -11.26 -35.84
CA GLU A 224 24.28 -12.36 -36.79
C GLU A 224 23.83 -11.91 -38.20
N THR A 225 22.74 -11.16 -38.30
CA THR A 225 22.31 -10.52 -39.55
C THR A 225 23.36 -9.57 -40.11
N PHE A 226 24.05 -8.79 -39.26
CA PHE A 226 25.12 -7.87 -39.69
C PHE A 226 26.36 -8.62 -40.19
N ASN A 227 26.73 -9.73 -39.54
CA ASN A 227 27.80 -10.61 -39.99
C ASN A 227 27.46 -11.31 -41.32
N GLY A 228 26.21 -11.73 -41.51
CA GLY A 228 25.70 -12.22 -42.79
C GLY A 228 25.82 -11.17 -43.91
N TYR A 229 25.37 -9.94 -43.65
CA TYR A 229 25.50 -8.83 -44.59
C TYR A 229 26.95 -8.52 -44.97
N SER A 230 27.87 -8.48 -43.99
CA SER A 230 29.30 -8.29 -44.24
C SER A 230 29.87 -9.37 -45.16
N THR A 231 29.48 -10.64 -44.93
CA THR A 231 29.89 -11.78 -45.75
C THR A 231 29.35 -11.66 -47.18
N TYR A 232 28.08 -11.28 -47.33
CA TYR A 232 27.45 -11.03 -48.61
C TYR A 232 28.13 -9.88 -49.40
N ILE A 233 28.39 -8.72 -48.78
CA ILE A 233 29.07 -7.59 -49.44
C ILE A 233 30.51 -7.98 -49.84
N THR A 234 31.22 -8.74 -49.01
CA THR A 234 32.57 -9.25 -49.34
C THR A 234 32.57 -10.14 -50.59
N ALA A 235 31.47 -10.87 -50.85
CA ALA A 235 31.34 -11.76 -52.01
C ALA A 235 30.85 -11.04 -53.28
N TRP A 236 29.96 -10.04 -53.16
CA TRP A 236 29.22 -9.48 -54.32
C TRP A 236 29.41 -7.98 -54.58
N ASP A 237 29.81 -7.18 -53.59
CA ASP A 237 29.99 -5.71 -53.73
C ASP A 237 31.23 -5.19 -52.97
N ASN A 238 32.31 -5.97 -53.04
CA ASN A 238 33.55 -5.71 -52.29
C ASN A 238 34.24 -4.39 -52.69
N ASN A 239 33.99 -3.89 -53.90
CA ASN A 239 34.53 -2.61 -54.37
C ASN A 239 33.99 -1.42 -53.55
N ASN A 240 32.77 -1.53 -53.04
CA ASN A 240 32.10 -0.50 -52.23
C ASN A 240 32.00 -0.92 -50.75
N TYR A 241 32.80 -1.90 -50.30
CA TYR A 241 32.69 -2.52 -48.97
C TYR A 241 32.67 -1.50 -47.83
N GLU A 242 33.61 -0.54 -47.81
CA GLU A 242 33.70 0.46 -46.74
C GLU A 242 32.46 1.36 -46.67
N GLU A 243 31.94 1.83 -47.81
CA GLU A 243 30.74 2.66 -47.86
C GLU A 243 29.49 1.89 -47.43
N ASN A 244 29.26 0.70 -48.00
CA ASN A 244 28.14 -0.18 -47.64
C ASN A 244 28.14 -0.49 -46.13
N MET A 245 29.31 -0.86 -45.57
CA MET A 245 29.44 -1.22 -44.16
C MET A 245 29.31 -0.01 -43.22
N VAL A 246 29.77 1.19 -43.61
CA VAL A 246 29.53 2.42 -42.83
C VAL A 246 28.04 2.76 -42.78
N GLN A 247 27.32 2.63 -43.90
CA GLN A 247 25.86 2.84 -43.93
C GLN A 247 25.12 1.80 -43.08
N ALA A 248 25.42 0.51 -43.25
CA ALA A 248 24.78 -0.57 -42.51
C ALA A 248 25.09 -0.53 -41.00
N ASN A 249 26.34 -0.21 -40.61
CA ASN A 249 26.74 -0.13 -39.19
C ASN A 249 25.95 0.96 -38.43
N LYS A 250 25.58 2.06 -39.09
CA LYS A 250 24.72 3.09 -38.49
C LYS A 250 23.33 2.54 -38.15
N ILE A 251 22.72 1.78 -39.06
CA ILE A 251 21.41 1.16 -38.86
C ILE A 251 21.51 0.08 -37.75
N TYR A 252 22.52 -0.78 -37.85
CA TYR A 252 22.81 -1.83 -36.88
C TYR A 252 23.01 -1.27 -35.46
N ALA A 253 23.83 -0.23 -35.26
CA ALA A 253 24.13 0.32 -33.94
C ALA A 253 22.91 0.93 -33.22
N ASP A 254 21.92 1.46 -33.96
CA ASP A 254 20.66 1.93 -33.39
C ASP A 254 19.67 0.79 -33.12
N THR A 255 19.67 -0.25 -33.96
CA THR A 255 18.88 -1.49 -33.73
C THR A 255 19.42 -2.29 -32.54
N LYS A 256 20.73 -2.53 -32.48
CA LYS A 256 21.42 -3.29 -31.42
C LYS A 256 21.18 -2.67 -30.05
N ARG A 257 21.27 -1.34 -29.91
CA ARG A 257 20.94 -0.63 -28.67
C ARG A 257 19.50 -0.91 -28.20
N ALA A 258 18.53 -0.89 -29.11
CA ALA A 258 17.15 -1.20 -28.78
C ALA A 258 16.92 -2.71 -28.52
N ALA A 259 17.68 -3.59 -29.17
CA ALA A 259 17.63 -5.02 -28.93
C ALA A 259 18.19 -5.40 -27.55
N ASP A 260 19.33 -4.83 -27.14
CA ASP A 260 19.96 -5.06 -25.84
C ASP A 260 19.08 -4.53 -24.68
N GLU A 261 18.31 -3.46 -24.89
CA GLU A 261 17.27 -2.98 -23.95
C GLU A 261 16.14 -4.01 -23.73
N ARG A 262 15.82 -4.80 -24.77
CA ARG A 262 14.69 -5.76 -24.78
C ARG A 262 15.12 -7.16 -24.36
N ASP A 263 16.34 -7.59 -24.65
CA ASP A 263 16.86 -8.89 -24.24
C ASP A 263 16.85 -9.06 -22.71
N VAL A 264 17.03 -7.98 -21.94
CA VAL A 264 16.84 -7.97 -20.47
C VAL A 264 15.44 -8.46 -20.06
N PHE A 265 14.41 -8.15 -20.85
CA PHE A 265 13.03 -8.56 -20.59
C PHE A 265 12.72 -9.95 -21.15
N GLU A 266 13.30 -10.34 -22.29
CA GLU A 266 13.21 -11.72 -22.80
C GLU A 266 13.90 -12.73 -21.85
N GLN A 267 15.11 -12.41 -21.36
CA GLN A 267 15.78 -13.17 -20.30
C GLN A 267 14.92 -13.24 -19.03
N LYS A 268 14.22 -12.16 -18.68
CA LYS A 268 13.32 -12.13 -17.51
C LYS A 268 12.06 -12.96 -17.70
N LEU A 269 11.46 -12.99 -18.91
CA LEU A 269 10.37 -13.90 -19.24
C LEU A 269 10.81 -15.36 -19.03
N ILE A 270 11.95 -15.75 -19.60
CA ILE A 270 12.52 -17.11 -19.44
C ILE A 270 12.76 -17.44 -17.96
N ALA A 271 13.43 -16.54 -17.22
CA ALA A 271 13.72 -16.73 -15.80
C ALA A 271 12.48 -16.76 -14.89
N ALA A 272 11.36 -16.18 -15.34
CA ALA A 272 10.07 -16.17 -14.67
C ALA A 272 9.07 -17.17 -15.26
N GLN A 273 9.54 -18.15 -16.06
CA GLN A 273 8.73 -19.20 -16.70
C GLN A 273 7.51 -18.62 -17.46
N TYR A 274 7.75 -17.53 -18.20
CA TYR A 274 6.75 -16.77 -18.96
C TYR A 274 5.54 -16.26 -18.15
N SER A 275 5.69 -16.09 -16.82
CA SER A 275 4.59 -15.63 -15.95
C SER A 275 3.93 -14.33 -16.44
N ILE A 276 2.60 -14.26 -16.34
CA ILE A 276 1.79 -13.11 -16.78
C ILE A 276 2.28 -11.76 -16.20
N ASN A 277 2.79 -11.75 -14.97
CA ASN A 277 3.37 -10.54 -14.35
C ASN A 277 4.64 -10.05 -15.05
N ALA A 278 5.46 -10.96 -15.59
CA ALA A 278 6.63 -10.59 -16.37
C ALA A 278 6.25 -10.08 -17.77
N PHE A 279 5.17 -10.60 -18.37
CA PHE A 279 4.57 -10.00 -19.57
C PHE A 279 4.04 -8.59 -19.31
N TYR A 280 3.24 -8.38 -18.25
CA TYR A 280 2.74 -7.03 -17.91
C TYR A 280 3.88 -6.02 -17.70
N GLU A 281 4.97 -6.38 -17.00
CA GLU A 281 6.12 -5.47 -16.81
C GLU A 281 6.84 -5.13 -18.13
N TYR A 282 6.93 -6.08 -19.06
CA TYR A 282 7.51 -5.87 -20.39
C TYR A 282 6.56 -5.02 -21.26
N ILE A 283 5.26 -5.30 -21.27
CA ILE A 283 4.22 -4.53 -21.97
C ILE A 283 4.23 -3.07 -21.51
N GLU A 284 4.26 -2.81 -20.20
CA GLU A 284 4.34 -1.44 -19.65
C GLU A 284 5.64 -0.73 -20.02
N ASN A 285 6.77 -1.44 -20.11
CA ASN A 285 8.02 -0.84 -20.59
C ASN A 285 7.97 -0.54 -22.10
N GLU A 286 7.45 -1.44 -22.93
CA GLU A 286 7.35 -1.23 -24.38
C GLU A 286 6.36 -0.09 -24.71
N LYS A 287 5.27 0.06 -23.94
CA LYS A 287 4.35 1.22 -24.01
C LYS A 287 5.02 2.58 -23.79
N ILE A 288 6.18 2.65 -23.10
CA ILE A 288 6.93 3.88 -22.83
C ILE A 288 8.31 3.96 -23.51
N ALA A 289 8.67 2.93 -24.29
CA ALA A 289 9.98 2.85 -24.94
C ALA A 289 10.17 3.96 -25.97
N LYS A 290 11.43 4.40 -26.14
CA LYS A 290 11.79 5.47 -27.09
C LYS A 290 12.60 4.97 -28.28
N ASN A 291 13.50 4.01 -28.05
CA ASN A 291 14.33 3.44 -29.10
C ASN A 291 13.54 2.34 -29.84
N LYS A 292 13.42 2.49 -31.18
CA LYS A 292 12.69 1.57 -32.09
C LYS A 292 11.26 1.21 -31.63
N PHE A 293 10.56 2.16 -31.01
CA PHE A 293 9.16 1.97 -30.60
C PHE A 293 8.25 1.69 -31.81
N SER A 294 7.37 0.71 -31.67
CA SER A 294 6.26 0.46 -32.58
C SER A 294 5.07 -0.07 -31.79
N LEU A 295 3.87 0.39 -32.13
CA LEU A 295 2.61 -0.16 -31.62
C LEU A 295 2.56 -1.69 -31.77
N ASN A 296 3.14 -2.21 -32.87
CA ASN A 296 3.12 -3.62 -33.20
C ASN A 296 4.06 -4.46 -32.31
N ASN A 297 5.08 -3.86 -31.68
CA ASN A 297 5.87 -4.52 -30.64
C ASN A 297 4.96 -4.81 -29.43
N VAL A 298 4.20 -3.80 -28.97
CA VAL A 298 3.27 -3.94 -27.85
C VAL A 298 2.16 -4.95 -28.17
N ARG A 299 1.57 -4.88 -29.38
CA ARG A 299 0.62 -5.91 -29.87
C ARG A 299 1.22 -7.31 -29.81
N CYS A 300 2.43 -7.50 -30.34
CA CYS A 300 3.11 -8.80 -30.31
C CYS A 300 3.32 -9.31 -28.87
N LEU A 301 3.63 -8.44 -27.90
CA LEU A 301 3.72 -8.83 -26.49
C LEU A 301 2.37 -9.26 -25.89
N TYR A 302 1.26 -8.60 -26.25
CA TYR A 302 -0.08 -9.05 -25.87
C TYR A 302 -0.44 -10.39 -26.52
N GLU A 303 -0.24 -10.56 -27.82
CA GLU A 303 -0.55 -11.82 -28.51
C GLU A 303 0.29 -12.99 -27.97
N ARG A 304 1.58 -12.76 -27.67
CA ARG A 304 2.48 -13.74 -27.01
C ARG A 304 2.03 -14.10 -25.59
N ALA A 305 1.44 -13.16 -24.85
CA ALA A 305 0.87 -13.44 -23.54
C ALA A 305 -0.47 -14.18 -23.67
N ILE A 306 -1.30 -13.83 -24.65
CA ILE A 306 -2.58 -14.47 -24.96
C ILE A 306 -2.40 -15.92 -25.38
N LEU A 307 -1.37 -16.26 -26.16
CA LEU A 307 -1.03 -17.64 -26.53
C LEU A 307 -0.86 -18.57 -25.30
N ILE A 308 -0.51 -18.02 -24.13
CA ILE A 308 -0.29 -18.76 -22.88
C ILE A 308 -1.45 -18.54 -21.87
N TYR A 309 -2.10 -17.37 -21.90
CA TYR A 309 -3.10 -16.92 -20.93
C TYR A 309 -4.41 -16.47 -21.58
N CYS A 310 -4.84 -17.15 -22.65
CA CYS A 310 -6.05 -16.81 -23.39
C CYS A 310 -7.33 -16.80 -22.54
N THR A 311 -7.34 -17.50 -21.40
CA THR A 311 -8.46 -17.57 -20.46
C THR A 311 -8.44 -16.52 -19.34
N ASP A 312 -7.54 -15.51 -19.37
CA ASP A 312 -7.62 -14.33 -18.49
C ASP A 312 -8.40 -13.17 -19.16
N PRO A 313 -9.62 -12.82 -18.68
CA PRO A 313 -10.36 -11.70 -19.23
C PRO A 313 -9.68 -10.34 -19.00
N ASN A 314 -8.79 -10.22 -18.00
CA ASN A 314 -8.10 -8.97 -17.70
C ASN A 314 -7.08 -8.63 -18.80
N LEU A 315 -6.32 -9.63 -19.27
CA LEU A 315 -5.35 -9.49 -20.36
C LEU A 315 -6.04 -9.04 -21.66
N TRP A 316 -7.14 -9.69 -22.05
CA TRP A 316 -7.95 -9.25 -23.20
C TRP A 316 -8.51 -7.84 -23.01
N ASN A 317 -9.07 -7.52 -21.84
CA ASN A 317 -9.62 -6.20 -21.56
C ASN A 317 -8.55 -5.11 -21.61
N ASP A 318 -7.34 -5.34 -21.08
CA ASP A 318 -6.23 -4.38 -21.15
C ASP A 318 -5.73 -4.19 -22.59
N TYR A 319 -5.65 -5.27 -23.38
CA TYR A 319 -5.29 -5.22 -24.80
C TYR A 319 -6.31 -4.43 -25.64
N ILE A 320 -7.61 -4.70 -25.45
CA ILE A 320 -8.71 -3.97 -26.11
C ILE A 320 -8.67 -2.50 -25.72
N LEU A 321 -8.51 -2.17 -24.43
CA LEU A 321 -8.45 -0.78 -23.96
C LEU A 321 -7.21 -0.05 -24.50
N PHE A 322 -6.05 -0.70 -24.55
CA PHE A 322 -4.84 -0.17 -25.17
C PHE A 322 -5.06 0.17 -26.66
N LEU A 323 -5.70 -0.72 -27.42
CA LEU A 323 -6.00 -0.47 -28.83
C LEU A 323 -7.07 0.60 -29.03
N VAL A 324 -8.11 0.65 -28.20
CA VAL A 324 -9.11 1.74 -28.20
C VAL A 324 -8.47 3.10 -27.90
N GLU A 325 -7.44 3.15 -27.04
CA GLU A 325 -6.70 4.38 -26.73
C GLU A 325 -5.70 4.78 -27.82
N LYS A 326 -4.94 3.84 -28.38
CA LYS A 326 -3.80 4.14 -29.26
C LYS A 326 -4.05 3.98 -30.76
N ALA A 327 -4.95 3.08 -31.17
CA ALA A 327 -5.13 2.69 -32.58
C ALA A 327 -6.50 2.05 -32.86
N ARG A 328 -7.56 2.87 -32.80
CA ARG A 328 -8.96 2.42 -32.99
C ARG A 328 -9.29 2.11 -34.46
N VAL A 329 -8.77 0.99 -34.96
CA VAL A 329 -9.12 0.41 -36.27
C VAL A 329 -10.24 -0.61 -36.07
N GLN A 330 -11.42 -0.36 -36.63
CA GLN A 330 -12.64 -1.14 -36.39
C GLN A 330 -12.42 -2.65 -36.59
N SER A 331 -12.06 -3.09 -37.80
CA SER A 331 -11.94 -4.50 -38.16
C SER A 331 -10.91 -5.27 -37.32
N PHE A 332 -9.81 -4.60 -36.92
CA PHE A 332 -8.80 -5.23 -36.08
C PHE A 332 -9.23 -5.34 -34.62
N LEU A 333 -9.86 -4.30 -34.07
CA LEU A 333 -10.49 -4.37 -32.74
C LEU A 333 -11.61 -5.41 -32.69
N GLU A 334 -12.35 -5.57 -33.79
CA GLU A 334 -13.49 -6.46 -33.87
C GLU A 334 -13.08 -7.93 -33.86
N ASN A 335 -12.06 -8.30 -34.65
CA ASN A 335 -11.41 -9.60 -34.55
C ASN A 335 -10.92 -9.90 -33.12
N ILE A 336 -10.28 -8.95 -32.44
CA ILE A 336 -9.82 -9.14 -31.05
C ILE A 336 -10.99 -9.29 -30.08
N CYS A 337 -12.04 -8.45 -30.20
CA CYS A 337 -13.23 -8.58 -29.38
C CYS A 337 -13.91 -9.95 -29.59
N GLN A 338 -14.03 -10.43 -30.83
CA GLN A 338 -14.54 -11.76 -31.18
C GLN A 338 -13.67 -12.86 -30.56
N ARG A 339 -12.34 -12.87 -30.80
CA ARG A 339 -11.40 -13.83 -30.18
C ARG A 339 -11.50 -13.84 -28.65
N SER A 340 -11.70 -12.68 -28.04
CA SER A 340 -11.83 -12.55 -26.57
C SER A 340 -13.11 -13.17 -26.02
N ILE A 341 -14.26 -13.05 -26.70
CA ILE A 341 -15.51 -13.70 -26.25
C ILE A 341 -15.54 -15.20 -26.56
N ARG A 342 -14.84 -15.67 -27.60
CA ARG A 342 -14.65 -17.11 -27.84
C ARG A 342 -13.81 -17.78 -26.75
N ASN A 343 -12.79 -17.06 -26.26
CA ASN A 343 -11.89 -17.52 -25.20
C ASN A 343 -12.45 -17.38 -23.78
N CYS A 344 -13.18 -16.30 -23.53
CA CYS A 344 -13.72 -15.95 -22.21
C CYS A 344 -15.23 -15.65 -22.29
N PRO A 345 -16.08 -16.57 -22.77
CA PRO A 345 -17.52 -16.33 -22.97
C PRO A 345 -18.26 -15.98 -21.68
N TRP A 346 -17.72 -16.37 -20.51
CA TRP A 346 -18.23 -15.98 -19.20
C TRP A 346 -18.04 -14.49 -18.87
N SER A 347 -17.16 -13.74 -19.56
CA SER A 347 -16.84 -12.37 -19.18
C SER A 347 -17.70 -11.31 -19.86
N GLY A 348 -18.61 -10.73 -19.08
CA GLY A 348 -19.55 -9.71 -19.54
C GLY A 348 -18.87 -8.40 -19.95
N ILE A 349 -17.67 -8.12 -19.45
CA ILE A 349 -16.88 -6.95 -19.84
C ILE A 349 -16.44 -7.04 -21.32
N LEU A 350 -16.13 -8.25 -21.82
CA LEU A 350 -15.68 -8.49 -23.18
C LEU A 350 -16.85 -8.42 -24.17
N TRP A 351 -17.98 -9.06 -23.86
CA TRP A 351 -19.24 -8.86 -24.61
C TRP A 351 -19.67 -7.39 -24.65
N ALA A 352 -19.50 -6.67 -23.55
CA ALA A 352 -19.76 -5.24 -23.49
C ALA A 352 -18.78 -4.40 -24.32
N HIS A 353 -17.54 -4.87 -24.58
CA HIS A 353 -16.63 -4.23 -25.54
C HIS A 353 -17.05 -4.47 -26.98
N LEU A 354 -17.39 -5.71 -27.35
CA LEU A 354 -17.85 -6.04 -28.71
C LEU A 354 -19.10 -5.23 -29.08
N THR A 355 -20.12 -5.20 -28.23
CA THR A 355 -21.36 -4.45 -28.48
C THR A 355 -21.13 -2.93 -28.57
N ARG A 356 -20.25 -2.36 -27.72
CA ARG A 356 -19.81 -0.94 -27.86
C ARG A 356 -19.08 -0.68 -29.17
N LEU A 357 -18.32 -1.65 -29.68
CA LEU A 357 -17.55 -1.53 -30.90
C LEU A 357 -18.47 -1.62 -32.14
N MET A 358 -19.42 -2.55 -32.16
CA MET A 358 -20.47 -2.67 -33.19
C MET A 358 -21.34 -1.40 -33.25
N GLU A 359 -21.77 -0.88 -32.10
CA GLU A 359 -22.48 0.41 -32.02
C GLU A 359 -21.66 1.54 -32.68
N SER A 360 -20.35 1.59 -32.43
CA SER A 360 -19.47 2.60 -33.04
C SER A 360 -19.10 2.34 -34.51
N GLY A 361 -19.28 1.11 -34.98
CA GLY A 361 -19.14 0.74 -36.39
C GLY A 361 -20.39 1.03 -37.22
N GLY A 362 -21.51 1.39 -36.58
CA GLY A 362 -22.79 1.64 -37.27
C GLY A 362 -23.56 0.37 -37.62
N TYR A 363 -23.41 -0.70 -36.85
CA TYR A 363 -24.13 -1.96 -37.05
C TYR A 363 -25.63 -1.79 -36.77
N GLU A 364 -26.46 -2.62 -37.43
CA GLU A 364 -27.91 -2.55 -37.29
C GLU A 364 -28.35 -2.97 -35.88
N PRO A 365 -29.45 -2.42 -35.33
CA PRO A 365 -29.92 -2.72 -33.97
C PRO A 365 -30.09 -4.21 -33.70
N ASP A 366 -30.62 -4.95 -34.68
CA ASP A 366 -30.87 -6.39 -34.58
C ASP A 366 -29.57 -7.18 -34.39
N GLN A 367 -28.50 -6.84 -35.12
CA GLN A 367 -27.19 -7.48 -34.98
C GLN A 367 -26.55 -7.25 -33.59
N ILE A 368 -26.83 -6.08 -33.01
CA ILE A 368 -26.37 -5.72 -31.66
C ILE A 368 -27.20 -6.48 -30.60
N ASN A 369 -28.52 -6.62 -30.81
CA ASN A 369 -29.40 -7.43 -29.97
C ASN A 369 -29.03 -8.92 -30.02
N ASP A 370 -28.83 -9.51 -31.21
CA ASP A 370 -28.33 -10.87 -31.41
C ASP A 370 -27.05 -11.14 -30.59
N THR A 371 -26.19 -10.13 -30.48
CA THR A 371 -24.93 -10.21 -29.73
C THR A 371 -25.14 -10.14 -28.21
N PHE A 372 -26.13 -9.38 -27.73
CA PHE A 372 -26.57 -9.43 -26.34
C PHE A 372 -27.24 -10.78 -26.00
N ASP A 373 -28.07 -11.31 -26.89
CA ASP A 373 -28.83 -12.52 -26.62
C ASP A 373 -27.92 -13.77 -26.69
N LYS A 374 -26.90 -13.77 -27.56
CA LYS A 374 -25.77 -14.73 -27.51
C LYS A 374 -25.04 -14.67 -26.17
N ALA A 375 -24.72 -13.48 -25.66
CA ALA A 375 -24.08 -13.34 -24.34
C ALA A 375 -24.96 -13.88 -23.20
N LEU A 376 -26.26 -13.64 -23.26
CA LEU A 376 -27.24 -14.06 -22.24
C LEU A 376 -27.62 -15.55 -22.33
N SER A 377 -27.34 -16.22 -23.45
CA SER A 377 -27.46 -17.69 -23.57
C SER A 377 -26.34 -18.48 -22.87
N SER A 378 -25.19 -17.85 -22.59
CA SER A 378 -24.06 -18.52 -21.92
C SER A 378 -24.35 -18.78 -20.44
N GLN A 379 -24.55 -20.05 -20.08
CA GLN A 379 -24.75 -20.47 -18.69
C GLN A 379 -23.55 -20.12 -17.79
N GLN A 380 -22.33 -20.11 -18.36
CA GLN A 380 -21.10 -19.72 -17.67
C GLN A 380 -21.11 -18.22 -17.31
N LEU A 381 -21.67 -17.37 -18.17
CA LEU A 381 -21.87 -15.94 -17.90
C LEU A 381 -23.00 -15.71 -16.87
N LEU A 382 -24.14 -16.39 -17.02
CA LEU A 382 -25.27 -16.29 -16.09
C LEU A 382 -24.89 -16.69 -14.66
N ALA A 383 -23.92 -17.59 -14.48
CA ALA A 383 -23.40 -17.98 -13.16
C ALA A 383 -22.61 -16.87 -12.43
N SER A 384 -22.12 -15.85 -13.15
CA SER A 384 -21.40 -14.70 -12.56
C SER A 384 -22.29 -13.45 -12.56
N ILE A 385 -22.71 -13.03 -11.37
CA ILE A 385 -23.58 -11.85 -11.24
C ILE A 385 -22.89 -10.53 -11.61
N GLU A 386 -21.56 -10.46 -11.49
CA GLU A 386 -20.80 -9.29 -11.90
C GLU A 386 -20.75 -9.16 -13.43
N ASP A 387 -20.56 -10.27 -14.13
CA ASP A 387 -20.52 -10.33 -15.59
C ASP A 387 -21.91 -10.18 -16.21
N LEU A 388 -22.93 -10.83 -15.65
CA LEU A 388 -24.32 -10.61 -16.05
C LEU A 388 -24.72 -9.14 -15.92
N VAL A 389 -24.43 -8.49 -14.79
CA VAL A 389 -24.69 -7.05 -14.63
C VAL A 389 -23.86 -6.21 -15.62
N ALA A 390 -22.64 -6.61 -15.98
CA ALA A 390 -21.85 -5.90 -16.99
C ALA A 390 -22.50 -5.93 -18.39
N VAL A 391 -23.04 -7.08 -18.83
CA VAL A 391 -23.79 -7.20 -20.09
C VAL A 391 -25.08 -6.39 -20.05
N LEU A 392 -25.88 -6.54 -18.99
CA LEU A 392 -27.18 -5.87 -18.88
C LEU A 392 -27.05 -4.35 -18.77
N LEU A 393 -26.04 -3.85 -18.04
CA LEU A 393 -25.71 -2.42 -18.03
C LEU A 393 -25.21 -1.93 -19.41
N ALA A 394 -24.61 -2.79 -20.23
CA ALA A 394 -24.25 -2.45 -21.60
C ALA A 394 -25.48 -2.36 -22.51
N LYS A 395 -26.42 -3.33 -22.46
CA LYS A 395 -27.72 -3.29 -23.18
C LYS A 395 -28.51 -2.04 -22.81
N CYS A 396 -28.66 -1.76 -21.51
CA CYS A 396 -29.32 -0.53 -21.03
C CYS A 396 -28.60 0.75 -21.49
N ASN A 397 -27.25 0.77 -21.51
CA ASN A 397 -26.52 1.96 -21.95
C ASN A 397 -26.52 2.18 -23.47
N TYR A 398 -26.69 1.12 -24.28
CA TYR A 398 -26.87 1.21 -25.73
C TYR A 398 -28.16 1.98 -26.05
N TYR A 399 -29.32 1.52 -25.56
CA TYR A 399 -30.59 2.22 -25.73
C TYR A 399 -30.56 3.64 -25.12
N ARG A 400 -29.89 3.84 -23.99
CA ARG A 400 -29.70 5.17 -23.39
C ARG A 400 -28.85 6.12 -24.25
N ARG A 401 -28.04 5.62 -25.19
CA ARG A 401 -27.28 6.43 -26.17
C ARG A 401 -28.08 6.74 -27.45
N LYS A 402 -29.16 6.00 -27.74
CA LYS A 402 -30.08 6.28 -28.86
C LYS A 402 -31.02 7.44 -28.56
N ILE A 403 -31.52 7.55 -27.32
CA ILE A 403 -32.37 8.67 -26.87
C ILE A 403 -31.67 10.03 -27.08
N ASP A 404 -32.27 10.87 -27.92
CA ASP A 404 -32.09 12.33 -27.86
C ASP A 404 -32.74 12.86 -26.57
N TRP A 405 -32.04 13.76 -25.89
CA TRP A 405 -32.47 14.34 -24.61
C TRP A 405 -33.04 15.76 -24.73
N GLU A 406 -33.04 16.33 -25.94
CA GLU A 406 -33.71 17.60 -26.25
C GLU A 406 -35.14 17.34 -26.78
N ASP A 407 -35.35 16.30 -27.60
CA ASP A 407 -36.67 15.82 -28.05
C ASP A 407 -36.77 14.28 -27.99
N PRO A 408 -37.12 13.69 -26.82
CA PRO A 408 -37.11 12.23 -26.64
C PRO A 408 -38.27 11.53 -27.35
N ALA A 409 -37.98 10.84 -28.46
CA ALA A 409 -38.95 10.03 -29.20
C ALA A 409 -39.57 8.92 -28.32
N GLU A 410 -40.91 8.76 -28.40
CA GLU A 410 -41.65 7.80 -27.57
C GLU A 410 -41.17 6.36 -27.76
N ASP A 411 -40.85 5.96 -29.00
CA ASP A 411 -40.35 4.62 -29.33
C ASP A 411 -38.97 4.35 -28.71
N ASP A 412 -38.01 5.28 -28.78
CA ASP A 412 -36.68 5.11 -28.15
C ASP A 412 -36.76 5.09 -26.62
N VAL A 413 -37.65 5.90 -26.04
CA VAL A 413 -37.96 5.87 -24.61
C VAL A 413 -38.60 4.54 -24.21
N MET A 414 -39.50 3.98 -25.03
CA MET A 414 -40.10 2.67 -24.82
C MET A 414 -39.07 1.54 -24.94
N ASN A 415 -38.21 1.57 -25.95
CA ASN A 415 -37.13 0.59 -26.15
C ASN A 415 -36.16 0.57 -24.95
N LEU A 416 -35.79 1.74 -24.40
CA LEU A 416 -34.98 1.79 -23.18
C LEU A 416 -35.72 1.25 -21.94
N ARG A 417 -37.02 1.53 -21.79
CA ARG A 417 -37.84 0.95 -20.71
C ARG A 417 -37.88 -0.56 -20.81
N VAL A 418 -38.14 -1.11 -22.00
CA VAL A 418 -38.14 -2.56 -22.26
C VAL A 418 -36.79 -3.18 -21.90
N ALA A 419 -35.67 -2.62 -22.39
CA ALA A 419 -34.33 -3.11 -22.07
C ALA A 419 -34.02 -3.10 -20.56
N PHE A 420 -34.56 -2.14 -19.80
CA PHE A 420 -34.45 -2.12 -18.33
C PHE A 420 -35.31 -3.20 -17.66
N GLU A 421 -36.59 -3.34 -18.01
CA GLU A 421 -37.45 -4.37 -17.39
C GLU A 421 -36.96 -5.79 -17.74
N GLU A 422 -36.56 -6.06 -18.99
CA GLU A 422 -35.89 -7.29 -19.40
C GLU A 422 -34.65 -7.58 -18.54
N SER A 423 -33.79 -6.58 -18.34
CA SER A 423 -32.58 -6.73 -17.50
C SER A 423 -32.92 -7.08 -16.05
N LEU A 424 -34.05 -6.61 -15.53
CA LEU A 424 -34.52 -6.99 -14.18
C LEU A 424 -35.13 -8.39 -14.15
N VAL A 425 -35.76 -8.85 -15.24
CA VAL A 425 -36.21 -10.25 -15.39
C VAL A 425 -35.01 -11.20 -15.42
N TYR A 426 -34.01 -10.96 -16.28
CA TYR A 426 -32.80 -11.79 -16.33
C TYR A 426 -32.07 -11.87 -14.97
N LEU A 427 -31.97 -10.75 -14.24
CA LEU A 427 -31.40 -10.76 -12.89
C LEU A 427 -32.24 -11.52 -11.85
N HIS A 428 -33.56 -11.62 -12.03
CA HIS A 428 -34.43 -12.39 -11.15
C HIS A 428 -34.43 -13.88 -11.50
N GLU A 429 -34.39 -14.24 -12.79
CA GLU A 429 -34.38 -15.62 -13.24
C GLU A 429 -33.04 -16.31 -12.96
N ALA A 430 -31.90 -15.65 -13.24
CA ALA A 430 -30.58 -16.18 -12.93
C ALA A 430 -30.29 -16.22 -11.42
N PHE A 431 -30.85 -15.28 -10.64
CA PHE A 431 -30.60 -15.18 -9.19
C PHE A 431 -31.89 -14.97 -8.36
N PRO A 432 -32.79 -15.96 -8.25
CA PRO A 432 -34.13 -15.75 -7.66
C PRO A 432 -34.14 -15.34 -6.18
N GLU A 433 -33.23 -15.88 -5.36
CA GLU A 433 -33.18 -15.60 -3.92
C GLU A 433 -32.37 -14.34 -3.56
N SER A 434 -31.42 -13.93 -4.41
CA SER A 434 -30.48 -12.84 -4.14
C SER A 434 -30.68 -11.61 -5.04
N GLY A 435 -30.85 -11.80 -6.36
CA GLY A 435 -30.64 -10.79 -7.39
C GLY A 435 -29.30 -10.05 -7.22
N ASP A 436 -29.13 -8.88 -7.85
CA ASP A 436 -27.92 -8.06 -7.61
C ASP A 436 -27.91 -7.49 -6.17
N PRO A 437 -26.92 -7.81 -5.31
CA PRO A 437 -26.81 -7.25 -3.96
C PRO A 437 -26.60 -5.74 -3.96
N TYR A 438 -26.14 -5.15 -5.08
CA TYR A 438 -25.87 -3.72 -5.19
C TYR A 438 -27.01 -2.93 -5.88
N CYS A 439 -27.99 -3.62 -6.45
CA CYS A 439 -29.13 -3.05 -7.18
C CYS A 439 -28.72 -2.06 -8.29
N ARG A 440 -27.70 -2.40 -9.07
CA ARG A 440 -27.05 -1.50 -10.05
C ARG A 440 -27.98 -1.13 -11.20
N VAL A 441 -28.70 -2.11 -11.75
CA VAL A 441 -29.67 -1.89 -12.82
C VAL A 441 -30.85 -1.08 -12.30
N GLU A 442 -31.41 -1.42 -11.12
CA GLU A 442 -32.52 -0.69 -10.50
C GLU A 442 -32.14 0.77 -10.20
N LYS A 443 -30.94 1.03 -9.65
CA LYS A 443 -30.44 2.38 -9.38
C LYS A 443 -30.21 3.18 -10.65
N PHE A 444 -29.74 2.54 -11.73
CA PHE A 444 -29.56 3.17 -13.02
C PHE A 444 -30.92 3.53 -13.64
N TYR A 445 -31.86 2.58 -13.66
CA TYR A 445 -33.23 2.78 -14.13
C TYR A 445 -33.93 3.90 -13.36
N ALA A 446 -33.89 3.90 -12.02
CA ALA A 446 -34.53 4.94 -11.20
C ALA A 446 -34.03 6.36 -11.54
N ARG A 447 -32.72 6.52 -11.78
CA ARG A 447 -32.12 7.80 -12.22
C ARG A 447 -32.56 8.19 -13.63
N ILE A 448 -32.71 7.22 -14.54
CA ILE A 448 -33.22 7.46 -15.91
C ILE A 448 -34.71 7.82 -15.89
N SER A 449 -35.56 7.07 -15.19
CA SER A 449 -36.98 7.39 -15.02
C SER A 449 -37.18 8.78 -14.41
N THR A 450 -36.35 9.17 -13.43
CA THR A 450 -36.34 10.55 -12.89
C THR A 450 -36.08 11.59 -13.98
N ARG A 451 -35.07 11.36 -14.85
CA ARG A 451 -34.72 12.27 -15.95
C ARG A 451 -35.77 12.31 -17.07
N LEU A 452 -36.51 11.22 -17.26
CA LEU A 452 -37.65 11.10 -18.19
C LEU A 452 -38.97 11.63 -17.60
N GLY A 453 -38.96 12.20 -16.39
CA GLY A 453 -40.16 12.71 -15.70
C GLY A 453 -41.09 11.63 -15.11
N ASP A 454 -40.73 10.35 -15.22
CA ASP A 454 -41.47 9.23 -14.63
C ASP A 454 -41.10 9.05 -13.15
N ILE A 455 -41.59 10.00 -12.36
CA ILE A 455 -41.30 10.12 -10.93
C ILE A 455 -41.89 8.95 -10.13
N ASP A 456 -43.01 8.37 -10.57
CA ASP A 456 -43.65 7.27 -9.86
C ASP A 456 -42.96 5.94 -10.10
N LYS A 457 -42.51 5.62 -11.34
CA LYS A 457 -41.63 4.45 -11.56
C LYS A 457 -40.28 4.63 -10.85
N ALA A 458 -39.69 5.83 -10.88
CA ALA A 458 -38.47 6.12 -10.13
C ALA A 458 -38.64 5.87 -8.62
N ARG A 459 -39.76 6.31 -8.04
CA ARG A 459 -40.12 6.09 -6.64
C ARG A 459 -40.39 4.62 -6.31
N GLU A 460 -41.07 3.89 -7.18
CA GLU A 460 -41.29 2.44 -7.07
C GLU A 460 -39.96 1.69 -6.95
N LEU A 461 -39.03 1.98 -7.87
CA LEU A 461 -37.68 1.40 -7.90
C LEU A 461 -36.89 1.75 -6.64
N TRP A 462 -36.91 3.01 -6.18
CA TRP A 462 -36.27 3.39 -4.92
C TRP A 462 -36.89 2.69 -3.69
N GLU A 463 -38.22 2.55 -3.64
CA GLU A 463 -38.89 1.80 -2.57
C GLU A 463 -38.61 0.28 -2.63
N HIS A 464 -38.28 -0.28 -3.80
CA HIS A 464 -37.73 -1.63 -3.93
C HIS A 464 -36.28 -1.72 -3.42
N ILE A 465 -35.41 -0.81 -3.85
CA ILE A 465 -33.99 -0.76 -3.46
C ILE A 465 -33.85 -0.67 -1.92
N VAL A 466 -34.58 0.20 -1.23
CA VAL A 466 -34.49 0.32 0.25
C VAL A 466 -35.26 -0.77 1.00
N ARG A 467 -36.07 -1.59 0.31
CA ARG A 467 -36.70 -2.79 0.86
C ARG A 467 -35.71 -3.95 0.88
N LYS A 468 -35.01 -4.18 -0.24
CA LYS A 468 -33.94 -5.17 -0.40
C LYS A 468 -32.70 -4.80 0.43
N ASN A 469 -32.13 -3.62 0.17
CA ASN A 469 -30.92 -3.12 0.81
C ASN A 469 -31.21 -2.31 2.09
N GLY A 470 -32.24 -2.69 2.85
CA GLY A 470 -32.76 -1.89 3.98
C GLY A 470 -31.80 -1.66 5.15
N ARG A 471 -30.59 -2.25 5.14
CA ARG A 471 -29.49 -1.95 6.08
C ARG A 471 -28.46 -0.96 5.53
N SER A 472 -28.43 -0.68 4.23
CA SER A 472 -27.42 0.19 3.62
C SER A 472 -27.80 1.66 3.81
N ALA A 473 -26.94 2.41 4.52
CA ALA A 473 -27.09 3.85 4.71
C ALA A 473 -27.18 4.57 3.37
N GLU A 474 -26.28 4.23 2.45
CA GLU A 474 -26.19 4.85 1.12
C GLU A 474 -27.44 4.59 0.27
N ALA A 475 -28.05 3.40 0.37
CA ALA A 475 -29.33 3.12 -0.31
C ALA A 475 -30.47 4.03 0.20
N TRP A 476 -30.54 4.27 1.52
CA TRP A 476 -31.51 5.22 2.08
C TRP A 476 -31.18 6.67 1.70
N ILE A 477 -29.91 7.05 1.71
CA ILE A 477 -29.44 8.41 1.39
C ILE A 477 -29.73 8.76 -0.08
N GLN A 478 -29.50 7.86 -1.03
CA GLN A 478 -29.82 8.12 -2.44
C GLN A 478 -31.32 8.28 -2.68
N TYR A 479 -32.18 7.51 -2.00
CA TYR A 479 -33.63 7.71 -2.06
C TYR A 479 -34.07 9.03 -1.40
N ILE A 480 -33.44 9.40 -0.28
CA ILE A 480 -33.69 10.68 0.40
C ILE A 480 -33.27 11.88 -0.47
N TYR A 481 -32.14 11.80 -1.18
CA TYR A 481 -31.74 12.84 -2.13
C TYR A 481 -32.68 12.91 -3.34
N PHE A 482 -33.15 11.79 -3.88
CA PHE A 482 -34.19 11.80 -4.92
C PHE A 482 -35.46 12.55 -4.48
N GLU A 483 -36.01 12.27 -3.30
CA GLU A 483 -37.19 13.01 -2.81
C GLU A 483 -36.85 14.46 -2.40
N ARG A 484 -35.61 14.77 -1.99
CA ARG A 484 -35.15 16.14 -1.73
C ARG A 484 -35.12 16.96 -3.02
N ASP A 485 -34.57 16.40 -4.08
CA ASP A 485 -34.38 17.10 -5.36
C ASP A 485 -35.72 17.33 -6.09
N LEU A 486 -36.76 16.59 -5.70
CA LEU A 486 -38.17 16.84 -6.04
C LEU A 486 -38.89 17.82 -5.10
N GLY A 487 -38.23 18.35 -4.07
CA GLY A 487 -38.81 19.23 -3.05
C GLY A 487 -39.68 18.54 -1.98
N ASN A 488 -39.77 17.21 -1.97
CA ASN A 488 -40.64 16.42 -1.09
C ASN A 488 -40.05 16.25 0.33
N TYR A 489 -39.73 17.36 1.00
CA TYR A 489 -39.09 17.38 2.32
C TYR A 489 -39.86 16.57 3.41
N VAL A 490 -41.21 16.56 3.37
CA VAL A 490 -42.04 15.71 4.26
C VAL A 490 -41.80 14.21 4.06
N LYS A 491 -41.56 13.78 2.80
CA LYS A 491 -41.18 12.40 2.50
C LYS A 491 -39.74 12.14 2.96
N CYS A 492 -38.82 13.09 2.79
CA CYS A 492 -37.44 13.00 3.32
C CYS A 492 -37.42 12.74 4.84
N GLN A 493 -38.14 13.55 5.62
CA GLN A 493 -38.34 13.32 7.06
C GLN A 493 -38.88 11.91 7.34
N THR A 494 -39.89 11.47 6.57
CA THR A 494 -40.50 10.15 6.73
C THR A 494 -39.50 9.01 6.45
N LEU A 495 -38.63 9.18 5.46
CA LEU A 495 -37.58 8.21 5.11
C LEU A 495 -36.49 8.16 6.20
N PHE A 496 -36.04 9.30 6.74
CA PHE A 496 -35.15 9.33 7.91
C PHE A 496 -35.75 8.61 9.12
N LYS A 497 -37.02 8.89 9.43
CA LYS A 497 -37.74 8.26 10.56
C LYS A 497 -37.93 6.75 10.34
N LYS A 498 -38.08 6.28 9.10
CA LYS A 498 -38.14 4.86 8.70
C LYS A 498 -36.77 4.16 8.69
N SER A 499 -35.68 4.87 8.40
CA SER A 499 -34.33 4.31 8.27
C SER A 499 -33.61 4.24 9.62
N ILE A 500 -33.63 5.32 10.42
CA ILE A 500 -32.88 5.41 11.69
C ILE A 500 -33.23 4.30 12.70
N ILE A 501 -34.45 3.77 12.66
CA ILE A 501 -34.90 2.68 13.53
C ILE A 501 -34.32 1.31 13.14
N LYS A 502 -33.84 1.13 11.90
CA LYS A 502 -33.26 -0.12 11.40
C LYS A 502 -31.81 -0.30 11.86
N ARG A 503 -31.30 -1.53 11.78
CA ARG A 503 -29.88 -1.83 12.02
C ARG A 503 -29.08 -1.55 10.75
N ILE A 504 -28.71 -0.29 10.56
CA ILE A 504 -27.97 0.23 9.42
C ILE A 504 -26.46 0.02 9.60
N ASP A 505 -25.73 -0.11 8.49
CA ASP A 505 -24.28 -0.30 8.42
C ASP A 505 -23.48 0.95 8.86
N ASP A 506 -23.70 2.10 8.20
CA ASP A 506 -23.19 3.41 8.64
C ASP A 506 -24.34 4.33 9.12
N PRO A 507 -24.77 4.19 10.38
CA PRO A 507 -25.74 5.10 10.97
C PRO A 507 -25.16 6.51 11.22
N ALA A 508 -23.84 6.70 11.22
CA ALA A 508 -23.23 8.01 11.45
C ALA A 508 -23.37 8.90 10.21
N ARG A 509 -23.11 8.34 9.02
CA ARG A 509 -23.33 9.02 7.74
C ARG A 509 -24.80 9.37 7.50
N LEU A 510 -25.73 8.48 7.85
CA LEU A 510 -27.17 8.79 7.80
C LEU A 510 -27.54 9.95 8.75
N ILE A 511 -26.98 9.98 9.95
CA ILE A 511 -27.20 11.06 10.93
C ILE A 511 -26.62 12.39 10.41
N GLU A 512 -25.44 12.39 9.79
CA GLU A 512 -24.84 13.58 9.18
C GLU A 512 -25.75 14.19 8.09
N VAL A 513 -26.22 13.36 7.15
CA VAL A 513 -27.11 13.80 6.06
C VAL A 513 -28.46 14.29 6.59
N TRP A 514 -28.99 13.68 7.66
CA TRP A 514 -30.20 14.18 8.33
C TRP A 514 -30.00 15.58 8.90
N ASN A 515 -28.91 15.80 9.64
CA ASN A 515 -28.62 17.13 10.19
C ASN A 515 -28.52 18.19 9.09
N SER A 516 -27.84 17.90 7.96
CA SER A 516 -27.74 18.86 6.84
C SER A 516 -29.13 19.24 6.29
N ILE A 517 -29.97 18.23 6.02
CA ILE A 517 -31.32 18.45 5.46
C ILE A 517 -32.25 19.20 6.45
N GLU A 518 -32.13 18.98 7.76
CA GLU A 518 -32.86 19.78 8.76
C GLU A 518 -32.33 21.23 8.86
N TYR A 519 -31.02 21.47 8.70
CA TYR A 519 -30.46 22.84 8.66
C TYR A 519 -30.80 23.59 7.36
N GLU A 520 -31.00 22.89 6.25
CA GLU A 520 -31.28 23.46 4.92
C GLU A 520 -32.78 23.74 4.69
N MET A 521 -33.67 22.85 5.16
CA MET A 521 -35.11 22.88 4.84
C MET A 521 -36.03 22.68 6.06
N GLY A 522 -35.46 22.42 7.24
CA GLY A 522 -36.23 22.12 8.44
C GLY A 522 -36.84 23.33 9.13
N ASN A 523 -37.72 23.04 10.09
CA ASN A 523 -38.24 23.99 11.05
C ASN A 523 -37.87 23.55 12.48
N LEU A 524 -38.20 24.36 13.49
CA LEU A 524 -37.82 24.04 14.87
C LEU A 524 -38.40 22.69 15.36
N GLU A 525 -39.67 22.39 15.03
CA GLU A 525 -40.34 21.15 15.43
C GLU A 525 -39.72 19.91 14.77
N SER A 526 -39.36 20.00 13.48
CA SER A 526 -38.71 18.89 12.77
C SER A 526 -37.29 18.64 13.27
N TYR A 527 -36.53 19.73 13.51
CA TYR A 527 -35.19 19.68 14.08
C TYR A 527 -35.19 19.08 15.49
N GLU A 528 -36.16 19.42 16.33
CA GLU A 528 -36.30 18.83 17.67
C GLU A 528 -36.67 17.33 17.63
N ASP A 529 -37.60 16.92 16.77
CA ASP A 529 -37.93 15.49 16.56
C ASP A 529 -36.74 14.70 15.99
N ALA A 530 -35.96 15.30 15.09
CA ALA A 530 -34.71 14.73 14.58
C ALA A 530 -33.67 14.58 15.70
N LEU A 531 -33.41 15.63 16.48
CA LEU A 531 -32.47 15.60 17.62
C LEU A 531 -32.83 14.50 18.63
N VAL A 532 -34.11 14.35 18.99
CA VAL A 532 -34.58 13.30 19.92
C VAL A 532 -34.27 11.90 19.37
N ARG A 533 -34.58 11.65 18.08
CA ARG A 533 -34.36 10.34 17.43
C ARG A 533 -32.88 10.02 17.24
N ILE A 534 -32.10 11.00 16.81
CA ILE A 534 -30.63 10.90 16.65
C ILE A 534 -30.00 10.56 18.00
N ASN A 535 -30.27 11.33 19.06
CA ASN A 535 -29.76 11.11 20.41
C ASN A 535 -30.13 9.72 20.95
N SER A 536 -31.38 9.27 20.72
CA SER A 536 -31.81 7.91 21.06
C SER A 536 -31.00 6.84 20.32
N LYS A 537 -30.75 7.02 19.01
CA LYS A 537 -29.95 6.08 18.22
C LYS A 537 -28.48 6.05 18.66
N THR A 538 -27.86 7.20 18.89
CA THR A 538 -26.47 7.30 19.36
C THR A 538 -26.26 6.58 20.69
N LYS A 539 -27.22 6.69 21.63
CA LYS A 539 -27.22 5.94 22.90
C LYS A 539 -27.29 4.43 22.68
N MET A 540 -28.17 3.94 21.79
CA MET A 540 -28.23 2.51 21.45
C MET A 540 -26.90 2.00 20.87
N LEU A 541 -26.31 2.74 19.92
CA LEU A 541 -25.03 2.37 19.30
C LEU A 541 -23.87 2.36 20.30
N THR A 542 -23.83 3.31 21.24
CA THR A 542 -22.83 3.33 22.32
C THR A 542 -22.96 2.10 23.23
N ASN A 543 -24.20 1.69 23.54
CA ASN A 543 -24.46 0.50 24.35
C ASN A 543 -24.14 -0.81 23.60
N GLU A 544 -24.45 -0.91 22.30
CA GLU A 544 -24.04 -2.05 21.46
C GLU A 544 -22.51 -2.16 21.39
N TRP A 545 -21.79 -1.04 21.25
CA TRP A 545 -20.33 -1.01 21.22
C TRP A 545 -19.71 -1.46 22.55
N HIS A 546 -20.21 -0.98 23.69
CA HIS A 546 -19.80 -1.46 25.02
C HIS A 546 -20.06 -2.96 25.22
N ALA A 547 -21.21 -3.47 24.78
CA ALA A 547 -21.53 -4.90 24.90
C ALA A 547 -20.61 -5.79 24.04
N GLN A 548 -20.24 -5.35 22.84
CA GLN A 548 -19.32 -6.07 21.96
C GLN A 548 -17.90 -6.15 22.54
N LEU A 549 -17.41 -5.09 23.20
CA LEU A 549 -16.12 -5.10 23.89
C LEU A 549 -16.09 -6.18 24.99
N VAL A 550 -17.10 -6.22 25.86
CA VAL A 550 -17.21 -7.23 26.94
C VAL A 550 -17.27 -8.65 26.36
N GLU A 551 -18.02 -8.86 25.28
CA GLU A 551 -18.10 -10.18 24.65
C GLU A 551 -16.77 -10.62 23.99
N GLN A 552 -15.97 -9.68 23.47
CA GLN A 552 -14.62 -9.96 22.97
C GLN A 552 -13.66 -10.31 24.11
N GLU A 553 -13.66 -9.55 25.20
CA GLU A 553 -12.84 -9.84 26.39
C GLU A 553 -13.18 -11.22 26.98
N GLU A 554 -14.46 -11.57 27.08
CA GLU A 554 -14.88 -12.92 27.50
C GLU A 554 -14.39 -14.02 26.55
N LYS A 555 -14.48 -13.81 25.23
CA LYS A 555 -14.00 -14.77 24.22
C LYS A 555 -12.48 -14.94 24.29
N GLU A 556 -11.74 -13.87 24.55
CA GLU A 556 -10.28 -13.91 24.70
C GLU A 556 -9.86 -14.61 26.00
N GLN A 557 -10.48 -14.30 27.14
CA GLN A 557 -10.27 -15.03 28.40
C GLN A 557 -10.58 -16.54 28.26
N ARG A 558 -11.67 -16.90 27.57
CA ARG A 558 -12.03 -18.30 27.28
C ARG A 558 -11.02 -19.00 26.35
N LYS A 559 -10.37 -18.28 25.41
CA LYS A 559 -9.24 -18.81 24.61
C LYS A 559 -8.01 -19.03 25.49
N ILE A 560 -7.57 -18.01 26.24
CA ILE A 560 -6.39 -18.05 27.13
C ILE A 560 -6.50 -19.21 28.12
N SER A 561 -7.68 -19.42 28.74
CA SER A 561 -7.95 -20.53 29.65
C SER A 561 -7.71 -21.91 29.01
N LYS A 562 -8.25 -22.15 27.81
CA LYS A 562 -8.06 -23.41 27.06
C LYS A 562 -6.59 -23.61 26.63
N GLU A 563 -5.89 -22.53 26.30
CA GLU A 563 -4.48 -22.58 25.94
C GLU A 563 -3.59 -22.92 27.15
N LEU A 564 -3.91 -22.38 28.34
CA LEU A 564 -3.24 -22.71 29.60
C LEU A 564 -3.44 -24.17 30.01
N GLU A 565 -4.65 -24.72 29.87
CA GLU A 565 -4.88 -26.15 30.10
C GLU A 565 -4.07 -27.04 29.15
N THR A 566 -4.07 -26.73 27.86
CA THR A 566 -3.35 -27.55 26.86
C THR A 566 -1.83 -27.43 27.00
N LYS A 567 -1.31 -26.25 27.36
CA LYS A 567 0.09 -26.06 27.75
C LYS A 567 0.45 -26.86 29.02
N ARG A 568 -0.41 -26.89 30.05
CA ARG A 568 -0.23 -27.75 31.24
C ARG A 568 -0.18 -29.24 30.89
N LYS A 569 -1.14 -29.72 30.08
CA LYS A 569 -1.20 -31.13 29.63
C LYS A 569 0.04 -31.53 28.83
N LYS A 570 0.50 -30.69 27.90
CA LYS A 570 1.76 -30.91 27.14
C LYS A 570 3.03 -30.85 28.03
N GLY A 571 3.04 -29.98 29.05
CA GLY A 571 4.15 -29.87 30.01
C GLY A 571 4.35 -31.15 30.83
N LEU A 572 3.27 -31.70 31.39
CA LEU A 572 3.29 -32.96 32.16
C LEU A 572 3.85 -34.13 31.32
N HIS A 573 3.41 -34.27 30.07
CA HIS A 573 3.91 -35.29 29.14
C HIS A 573 5.42 -35.17 28.88
N ARG A 574 5.92 -33.95 28.67
CA ARG A 574 7.37 -33.69 28.48
C ARG A 574 8.21 -34.04 29.71
N MET A 575 7.68 -33.87 30.92
CA MET A 575 8.42 -34.26 32.14
C MET A 575 8.53 -35.79 32.29
N GLN A 576 7.44 -36.52 32.04
CA GLN A 576 7.44 -37.99 32.08
C GLN A 576 8.40 -38.61 31.04
N GLN A 577 8.48 -38.03 29.83
CA GLN A 577 9.46 -38.47 28.83
C GLN A 577 10.91 -38.20 29.27
N LYS A 578 11.20 -37.05 29.90
CA LYS A 578 12.54 -36.71 30.39
C LYS A 578 13.01 -37.61 31.55
N GLN A 579 12.12 -38.06 32.44
CA GLN A 579 12.49 -39.04 33.47
C GLN A 579 12.94 -40.37 32.85
N LYS A 580 12.13 -40.94 31.94
CA LYS A 580 12.48 -42.20 31.24
C LYS A 580 13.80 -42.12 30.44
N GLN A 581 14.14 -40.95 29.88
CA GLN A 581 15.43 -40.74 29.22
C GLN A 581 16.61 -40.62 30.22
N LYS A 582 16.39 -40.03 31.40
CA LYS A 582 17.44 -39.87 32.41
C LYS A 582 17.78 -41.21 33.08
N GLU A 583 16.76 -42.02 33.37
CA GLU A 583 16.91 -43.40 33.87
C GLU A 583 17.75 -44.26 32.90
N LYS A 584 17.47 -44.21 31.59
CA LYS A 584 18.26 -44.91 30.58
C LYS A 584 19.73 -44.48 30.51
N ARG A 585 20.05 -43.22 30.79
CA ARG A 585 21.45 -42.72 30.70
C ARG A 585 22.33 -43.09 31.91
N VAL A 586 21.75 -43.29 33.10
CA VAL A 586 22.55 -43.67 34.29
C VAL A 586 23.06 -45.11 34.17
N ALA A 587 22.30 -45.98 33.49
CA ALA A 587 22.68 -47.38 33.27
C ALA A 587 23.88 -47.59 32.32
N THR A 588 24.32 -46.55 31.58
CA THR A 588 25.36 -46.68 30.53
C THR A 588 26.73 -46.11 30.94
N VAL A 589 26.89 -45.66 32.18
CA VAL A 589 28.10 -44.94 32.66
C VAL A 589 28.66 -45.59 33.92
N GLN A 590 28.61 -46.92 34.00
CA GLN A 590 29.16 -47.70 35.13
C GLN A 590 30.18 -48.78 34.72
N GLU A 591 30.51 -48.95 33.43
CA GLU A 591 31.37 -50.05 32.96
C GLU A 591 32.84 -49.65 32.67
N GLU A 592 33.16 -48.35 32.52
CA GLU A 592 34.51 -47.86 32.21
C GLU A 592 34.81 -46.56 33.02
N GLY A 593 36.00 -46.29 33.55
CA GLY A 593 37.23 -47.10 33.69
C GLY A 593 38.26 -46.36 34.56
N LYS A 594 39.01 -47.05 35.43
CA LYS A 594 39.97 -46.49 36.40
C LYS A 594 41.36 -46.27 35.77
N GLU A 595 42.16 -45.32 36.29
CA GLU A 595 43.54 -45.53 36.84
C GLU A 595 44.18 -44.22 37.38
N GLU A 596 45.45 -44.25 37.81
CA GLU A 596 46.07 -43.41 38.88
C GLU A 596 47.11 -42.36 38.35
N LEU A 597 47.33 -41.19 39.00
CA LEU A 597 48.39 -40.79 39.99
C LEU A 597 49.85 -41.15 39.58
N ASP A 598 50.92 -40.38 39.87
CA ASP A 598 51.15 -39.07 40.54
C ASP A 598 52.43 -38.42 39.92
N ALA A 599 53.09 -37.30 40.29
CA ALA A 599 53.04 -36.27 41.36
C ALA A 599 53.69 -34.96 40.78
N GLY A 600 54.03 -33.86 41.48
CA GLY A 600 53.90 -33.42 42.88
C GLY A 600 54.87 -32.25 43.23
N GLU A 601 54.46 -31.33 44.12
CA GLU A 601 55.24 -30.26 44.82
C GLU A 601 55.89 -29.11 43.97
N THR A 602 55.98 -27.84 44.44
CA THR A 602 55.69 -27.23 45.77
C THR A 602 55.13 -25.79 45.67
N GLU A 603 54.36 -25.39 46.70
CA GLU A 603 54.05 -24.01 47.19
C GLU A 603 53.24 -22.98 46.33
N PRO A 604 52.43 -22.09 46.96
CA PRO A 604 51.45 -22.44 48.01
C PRO A 604 50.07 -21.71 47.90
N ILE A 605 49.00 -22.49 48.10
CA ILE A 605 47.78 -22.15 48.88
C ILE A 605 47.17 -20.75 48.63
N GLU A 606 46.24 -20.57 47.69
CA GLU A 606 44.81 -20.94 47.75
C GLU A 606 43.93 -20.13 48.74
N LYS A 607 42.76 -19.71 48.24
CA LYS A 607 41.66 -19.13 49.02
C LYS A 607 40.51 -20.14 49.10
N GLU A 608 40.14 -20.57 50.29
CA GLU A 608 38.82 -21.14 50.65
C GLU A 608 38.74 -21.21 52.21
N PRO A 609 37.64 -21.64 52.86
CA PRO A 609 36.42 -22.26 52.33
C PRO A 609 35.07 -21.69 52.86
N SER A 610 34.00 -22.33 52.38
CA SER A 610 32.78 -22.76 53.10
C SER A 610 31.85 -21.79 53.88
N ASN A 611 30.55 -22.01 53.62
CA ASN A 611 29.41 -21.68 54.49
C ASN A 611 29.55 -22.26 55.91
N ILE A 612 29.12 -21.57 56.98
CA ILE A 612 28.56 -22.24 58.19
C ILE A 612 27.70 -21.33 59.14
N LEU A 613 26.49 -21.83 59.41
CA LEU A 613 25.65 -21.79 60.64
C LEU A 613 25.52 -20.56 61.59
N LYS A 614 24.24 -20.14 61.74
CA LYS A 614 23.43 -20.02 62.99
C LYS A 614 23.85 -19.11 64.19
N ARG A 615 22.88 -18.24 64.54
CA ARG A 615 22.32 -17.94 65.90
C ARG A 615 23.00 -16.93 66.85
N LYS A 616 22.12 -16.24 67.61
CA LYS A 616 22.30 -15.39 68.84
C LYS A 616 22.93 -13.99 68.62
N ALA A 617 22.66 -12.97 69.44
CA ALA A 617 21.53 -12.65 70.35
C ALA A 617 21.67 -11.22 70.91
N SER A 618 20.60 -10.64 71.50
CA SER A 618 20.54 -9.34 72.24
C SER A 618 20.87 -8.08 71.41
N SER A 619 20.37 -6.86 71.70
CA SER A 619 19.31 -6.34 72.62
C SER A 619 18.83 -4.97 72.05
N GLU A 620 17.85 -4.20 72.53
CA GLU A 620 17.16 -4.04 73.83
C GLU A 620 15.62 -3.82 73.69
N ASN A 621 14.97 -3.23 74.70
CA ASN A 621 13.53 -2.95 74.84
C ASN A 621 13.11 -1.70 73.99
N ILE A 622 11.86 -1.20 73.89
CA ILE A 622 10.60 -1.22 74.69
C ILE A 622 9.42 -1.11 73.67
N GLY A 623 8.20 -1.64 73.83
CA GLY A 623 7.58 -2.51 74.84
C GLY A 623 6.03 -2.40 74.79
N GLN A 624 5.30 -3.42 75.27
CA GLN A 624 3.84 -3.45 75.62
C GLN A 624 2.79 -3.11 74.52
N ASP A 625 1.62 -3.76 74.40
CA ASP A 625 1.07 -5.07 74.81
C ASP A 625 -0.23 -5.30 73.95
N ILE A 626 -1.22 -6.20 74.10
CA ILE A 626 -1.61 -7.21 75.10
C ILE A 626 -2.43 -8.36 74.45
N LYS A 627 -2.46 -9.53 75.11
CA LYS A 627 -3.44 -10.66 74.97
C LYS A 627 -3.83 -11.19 73.56
N LYS A 628 -3.08 -12.24 73.17
CA LYS A 628 -3.66 -13.55 72.76
C LYS A 628 -4.68 -14.06 73.81
N PRO A 629 -5.71 -14.88 73.48
CA PRO A 629 -5.49 -16.33 73.23
C PRO A 629 -6.48 -17.03 72.24
N ARG A 630 -6.02 -17.95 71.35
CA ARG A 630 -6.16 -19.44 71.45
C ARG A 630 -7.56 -19.99 71.04
N LYS A 631 -7.75 -21.23 70.54
CA LYS A 631 -6.88 -22.40 70.20
C LYS A 631 -7.71 -23.42 69.36
N GLU A 632 -7.05 -24.18 68.47
CA GLU A 632 -7.16 -25.67 68.28
C GLU A 632 -8.53 -26.35 67.95
N ASP A 633 -8.62 -27.53 67.29
CA ASP A 633 -7.58 -28.37 66.65
C ASP A 633 -8.11 -29.39 65.61
N HIS A 634 -7.16 -30.13 65.01
CA HIS A 634 -7.24 -31.49 64.44
C HIS A 634 -8.11 -31.83 63.18
N GLU A 635 -7.42 -31.86 62.03
CA GLU A 635 -6.97 -33.08 61.31
C GLU A 635 -7.89 -34.21 60.74
N VAL A 636 -7.31 -34.87 59.70
CA VAL A 636 -7.38 -36.32 59.34
C VAL A 636 -8.46 -36.86 58.34
N ARG A 637 -7.98 -37.19 57.11
CA ARG A 637 -8.40 -38.30 56.18
C ARG A 637 -9.82 -38.23 55.52
N ARG A 638 -10.13 -38.89 54.38
CA ARG A 638 -9.37 -39.47 53.22
C ARG A 638 -10.32 -39.75 52.03
N ASP A 639 -9.73 -39.97 50.84
CA ASP A 639 -10.18 -40.83 49.71
C ASP A 639 -11.53 -40.61 48.93
N ARG A 640 -11.35 -40.32 47.62
CA ARG A 640 -11.92 -41.02 46.42
C ARG A 640 -13.37 -40.81 45.88
N HIS A 641 -13.38 -40.35 44.61
CA HIS A 641 -14.00 -40.98 43.41
C HIS A 641 -15.43 -40.61 42.91
N PHE A 642 -15.43 -40.01 41.69
CA PHE A 642 -16.26 -40.27 40.49
C PHE A 642 -17.79 -40.02 40.39
N ARG A 643 -18.10 -39.16 39.39
CA ARG A 643 -19.28 -39.12 38.47
C ARG A 643 -20.65 -38.59 38.98
N ALA A 644 -21.45 -38.15 38.00
CA ALA A 644 -22.75 -37.47 38.12
C ALA A 644 -23.94 -38.41 37.77
N PRO A 645 -25.21 -38.03 38.05
CA PRO A 645 -26.00 -37.23 37.10
C PRO A 645 -27.03 -36.23 37.74
N ARG A 646 -27.94 -35.66 36.92
CA ARG A 646 -29.10 -34.79 37.29
C ARG A 646 -30.38 -35.62 37.61
N PRO A 647 -31.58 -35.01 37.84
CA PRO A 647 -32.11 -34.21 38.97
C PRO A 647 -33.34 -34.90 39.64
N PRO A 648 -34.06 -34.35 40.67
CA PRO A 648 -35.39 -33.73 40.39
C PRO A 648 -36.08 -32.78 41.45
N LYS A 649 -36.94 -31.86 40.96
CA LYS A 649 -38.32 -31.47 41.43
C LYS A 649 -38.66 -30.90 42.85
N ARG A 650 -39.67 -29.98 42.82
CA ARG A 650 -40.70 -29.55 43.82
C ARG A 650 -40.27 -28.62 44.99
N GLY A 651 -41.08 -27.64 45.43
CA GLY A 651 -42.26 -26.98 44.81
C GLY A 651 -43.36 -26.45 45.77
N LYS A 652 -44.28 -25.61 45.23
CA LYS A 652 -45.57 -25.10 45.79
C LYS A 652 -45.53 -24.05 46.95
N ALA A 653 -46.55 -23.22 47.22
CA ALA A 653 -47.70 -22.65 46.43
C ALA A 653 -48.54 -21.66 47.32
N ILE A 654 -49.70 -21.17 46.78
CA ILE A 654 -50.85 -20.49 47.47
C ILE A 654 -50.66 -18.97 47.69
N ALA A 655 -51.64 -18.06 47.50
CA ALA A 655 -52.83 -17.93 46.61
C ALA A 655 -53.28 -16.44 46.68
N LEU A 656 -53.84 -15.71 45.70
CA LEU A 656 -54.80 -15.89 44.57
C LEU A 656 -56.29 -15.58 44.87
N GLY A 657 -56.80 -14.56 44.18
CA GLY A 657 -58.22 -14.23 43.89
C GLY A 657 -58.27 -12.91 43.09
N THR A 658 -58.75 -12.77 41.84
CA THR A 658 -60.06 -13.08 41.20
C THR A 658 -61.21 -12.13 41.65
N SER A 659 -62.07 -11.56 40.79
CA SER A 659 -62.12 -11.55 39.31
C SER A 659 -63.24 -10.60 38.73
N ARG A 660 -62.95 -9.91 37.59
CA ARG A 660 -63.85 -9.53 36.45
C ARG A 660 -64.83 -8.32 36.46
N ILE A 661 -64.81 -7.62 35.30
CA ILE A 661 -65.93 -7.08 34.45
C ILE A 661 -66.52 -5.67 34.69
N SER A 662 -66.29 -4.78 33.68
CA SER A 662 -67.09 -3.69 33.01
C SER A 662 -68.15 -2.82 33.76
N ARG A 663 -68.63 -1.66 33.27
CA ARG A 663 -68.73 -1.10 31.88
C ARG A 663 -69.04 0.43 31.85
N ASP A 664 -68.84 1.07 30.69
CA ASP A 664 -69.54 2.25 30.09
C ASP A 664 -69.57 3.68 30.76
N LYS A 665 -68.95 4.64 30.01
CA LYS A 665 -69.51 5.92 29.44
C LYS A 665 -69.60 7.28 30.18
N SER A 666 -69.46 8.31 29.33
CA SER A 666 -70.01 9.70 29.33
C SER A 666 -69.62 10.66 30.46
N GLU A 667 -68.82 11.70 30.18
CA GLU A 667 -69.24 13.12 29.89
C GLU A 667 -69.49 13.94 31.18
N THR A 668 -68.95 15.16 31.34
CA THR A 668 -69.44 16.41 30.71
C THR A 668 -68.34 17.51 30.74
N GLN A 669 -68.46 18.55 29.90
CA GLN A 669 -67.59 19.74 29.86
C GLN A 669 -68.07 20.90 30.79
N VAL A 670 -67.47 22.10 30.62
CA VAL A 670 -68.07 23.46 30.70
C VAL A 670 -67.55 24.44 31.80
N SER A 671 -66.72 25.39 31.32
CA SER A 671 -66.52 26.82 31.65
C SER A 671 -66.45 27.41 33.08
N GLU A 672 -65.36 28.15 33.32
CA GLU A 672 -65.30 29.60 33.64
C GLU A 672 -66.41 30.28 34.51
N SER A 673 -66.04 31.04 35.55
CA SER A 673 -65.80 32.51 35.41
C SER A 673 -65.80 33.35 36.72
N SER A 674 -64.66 33.99 36.99
CA SER A 674 -64.52 35.41 37.43
C SER A 674 -64.89 35.93 38.86
N SER A 675 -64.14 36.97 39.25
CA SER A 675 -64.44 38.04 40.23
C SER A 675 -64.32 37.76 41.75
N ASN A 676 -64.04 38.74 42.63
CA ASN A 676 -63.00 39.80 42.60
C ASN A 676 -62.96 40.53 43.98
N ILE A 677 -61.88 40.44 44.75
CA ILE A 677 -61.59 41.32 45.90
C ILE A 677 -60.10 41.74 45.85
N LYS A 678 -59.78 42.96 46.29
CA LYS A 678 -58.54 43.69 45.93
C LYS A 678 -57.49 43.75 47.05
N ASN A 679 -56.22 43.79 46.62
CA ASN A 679 -55.03 44.48 47.20
C ASN A 679 -54.67 44.22 48.69
N GLU A 680 -53.41 44.08 49.11
CA GLU A 680 -52.14 44.67 48.63
C GLU A 680 -50.89 43.77 48.79
N ASN A 681 -49.87 44.02 47.96
CA ASN A 681 -48.42 43.96 48.23
C ASN A 681 -47.79 42.73 48.96
N LYS A 682 -47.17 41.81 48.18
CA LYS A 682 -45.73 41.44 48.31
C LYS A 682 -45.21 40.57 47.14
N SER A 683 -43.89 40.36 47.11
CA SER A 683 -43.10 39.80 45.99
C SER A 683 -43.17 38.27 45.85
N ASN A 684 -42.93 37.77 44.63
CA ASN A 684 -42.96 36.35 44.22
C ASN A 684 -41.59 35.64 44.42
N ASP A 685 -41.04 35.65 45.63
CA ASP A 685 -39.69 35.09 45.86
C ASP A 685 -39.67 33.60 46.24
N ASP A 686 -40.69 33.07 46.95
CA ASP A 686 -40.70 31.67 47.43
C ASP A 686 -40.86 30.62 46.31
N PHE A 687 -41.60 30.93 45.24
CA PHE A 687 -41.73 30.00 44.10
C PHE A 687 -40.42 29.82 43.32
N ARG A 688 -39.49 30.77 43.45
CA ARG A 688 -38.15 30.71 42.84
C ARG A 688 -37.20 29.79 43.62
N ALA A 689 -37.45 29.58 44.92
CA ALA A 689 -36.65 28.67 45.75
C ALA A 689 -36.94 27.18 45.44
N MET A 690 -38.20 26.82 45.17
CA MET A 690 -38.59 25.41 44.99
C MET A 690 -38.10 24.79 43.67
N LEU A 691 -37.94 25.59 42.61
CA LEU A 691 -37.39 25.15 41.32
C LEU A 691 -35.85 24.97 41.32
N LEU A 692 -35.17 25.36 42.40
CA LEU A 692 -33.71 25.22 42.57
C LEU A 692 -33.31 24.03 43.47
N GLY A 693 -34.22 23.08 43.70
CA GLY A 693 -33.97 21.83 44.39
C GLY A 693 -32.97 20.92 43.67
N LYS A 694 -31.70 20.98 44.08
CA LYS A 694 -30.58 20.21 43.48
C LYS A 694 -30.76 18.69 43.60
N ASN A 695 -31.32 18.05 42.57
CA ASN A 695 -31.07 16.63 42.27
C ASN A 695 -29.97 16.53 41.21
N GLN A 696 -28.77 16.14 41.65
CA GLN A 696 -27.56 16.15 40.81
C GLN A 696 -27.50 14.94 39.87
N MET A 697 -27.84 15.14 38.60
CA MET A 697 -27.32 14.29 37.51
C MET A 697 -25.81 14.54 37.35
N PRO A 698 -25.00 13.52 36.98
CA PRO A 698 -23.56 13.66 36.90
C PRO A 698 -23.13 14.58 35.74
N THR A 699 -22.55 15.73 36.10
CA THR A 699 -21.96 16.70 35.16
C THR A 699 -20.93 16.02 34.24
N THR A 700 -21.05 16.21 32.94
CA THR A 700 -20.07 15.73 31.95
C THR A 700 -18.71 16.39 32.16
N ASN A 701 -17.65 15.57 32.17
CA ASN A 701 -16.27 16.08 32.26
C ASN A 701 -15.86 16.66 30.90
N GLU A 702 -15.34 17.88 30.87
CA GLU A 702 -14.94 18.57 29.63
C GLU A 702 -13.42 18.53 29.40
N ILE A 703 -13.00 18.15 28.19
CA ILE A 703 -11.62 18.24 27.70
C ILE A 703 -11.28 19.71 27.44
N LYS A 704 -10.18 20.20 28.03
CA LYS A 704 -9.61 21.54 27.78
C LYS A 704 -8.11 21.49 27.55
N CYS A 705 -7.62 22.38 26.69
CA CYS A 705 -6.19 22.63 26.53
C CYS A 705 -5.68 23.60 27.62
N LYS A 706 -4.44 23.39 28.06
CA LYS A 706 -3.65 24.31 28.90
C LYS A 706 -2.32 24.62 28.21
N LEU A 707 -1.86 25.86 28.32
CA LEU A 707 -0.49 26.23 27.95
C LEU A 707 0.37 26.15 29.21
N GLN A 708 1.02 25.02 29.43
CA GLN A 708 1.93 24.81 30.55
C GLN A 708 3.23 25.56 30.28
N ARG A 709 3.75 26.34 31.24
CA ARG A 709 5.11 26.87 31.14
C ARG A 709 6.07 25.67 31.18
N HIS A 710 6.95 25.57 30.19
CA HIS A 710 7.87 24.44 30.10
C HIS A 710 9.21 24.83 30.72
N TYR A 711 9.99 25.63 29.99
CA TYR A 711 11.31 26.12 30.37
C TYR A 711 11.54 27.51 29.74
N LYS A 712 12.72 28.12 29.93
CA LYS A 712 13.11 29.36 29.25
C LYS A 712 14.45 29.20 28.54
N ILE A 713 14.58 29.84 27.37
CA ILE A 713 15.84 30.07 26.66
C ILE A 713 16.38 31.44 27.13
N PRO A 714 17.58 31.50 27.75
CA PRO A 714 18.21 32.75 28.11
C PRO A 714 18.45 33.67 26.90
N ILE A 715 18.16 34.96 27.06
CA ILE A 715 18.29 35.98 26.00
C ILE A 715 19.71 35.99 25.38
N PRO A 716 20.82 35.88 26.14
CA PRO A 716 22.16 35.83 25.55
C PRO A 716 22.35 34.74 24.49
N ILE A 717 21.68 33.58 24.59
CA ILE A 717 21.79 32.51 23.59
C ILE A 717 21.15 32.94 22.26
N LEU A 718 20.03 33.66 22.32
CA LEU A 718 19.38 34.25 21.15
C LEU A 718 20.24 35.36 20.52
N GLU A 719 21.05 36.05 21.31
CA GLU A 719 21.95 37.11 20.84
C GLU A 719 23.25 36.56 20.21
N ILE A 720 23.79 35.44 20.70
CA ILE A 720 24.93 34.74 20.09
C ILE A 720 24.60 34.26 18.66
N LEU A 721 23.36 33.81 18.43
CA LEU A 721 22.86 33.43 17.10
C LEU A 721 22.88 34.61 16.12
N VAL A 722 22.37 35.78 16.54
CA VAL A 722 22.32 36.99 15.71
C VAL A 722 23.70 37.66 15.58
N GLY A 723 24.62 37.43 16.52
CA GLY A 723 25.97 37.99 16.54
C GLY A 723 26.12 39.29 17.34
N ASN A 724 25.17 39.59 18.23
CA ASN A 724 25.10 40.86 18.96
C ASN A 724 25.65 40.76 20.39
N LEU A 725 26.95 40.52 20.55
CA LEU A 725 27.75 40.81 21.77
C LEU A 725 29.24 40.93 21.35
N PRO A 726 30.08 41.73 22.04
CA PRO A 726 31.38 42.17 21.53
C PRO A 726 32.52 41.14 21.73
N GLN A 727 33.67 41.41 21.10
CA GLN A 727 34.86 40.54 21.18
C GLN A 727 35.57 40.59 22.54
N VAL A 728 35.59 39.45 23.24
CA VAL A 728 36.78 38.90 23.93
C VAL A 728 36.80 37.38 23.66
N SER A 729 37.92 36.71 23.91
CA SER A 729 38.23 35.36 23.43
C SER A 729 37.73 34.17 24.27
N SER A 730 37.53 33.04 23.58
CA SER A 730 37.64 31.63 24.05
C SER A 730 36.61 31.07 25.05
N SER A 731 36.29 29.78 24.84
CA SER A 731 35.72 28.83 25.81
C SER A 731 34.36 29.13 26.45
N ILE A 732 33.29 28.55 25.89
CA ILE A 732 31.97 28.49 26.57
C ILE A 732 32.05 27.48 27.72
N LYS A 733 32.52 27.93 28.90
CA LYS A 733 32.45 27.21 30.19
C LYS A 733 32.22 28.09 31.43
N GLU A 734 32.36 29.42 31.33
CA GLU A 734 32.36 30.32 32.49
C GLU A 734 31.22 31.36 32.42
N VAL A 735 29.97 30.92 32.60
CA VAL A 735 28.81 31.83 32.83
C VAL A 735 27.79 31.24 33.83
N THR A 736 28.23 30.47 34.82
CA THR A 736 27.40 29.97 35.95
C THR A 736 28.26 29.68 37.19
N GLU A 737 28.60 30.72 37.96
CA GLU A 737 28.88 30.69 39.42
C GLU A 737 29.51 32.04 39.86
N GLU A 738 28.73 32.92 40.52
CA GLU A 738 29.21 33.80 41.60
C GLU A 738 28.05 34.60 42.23
N THR A 739 27.52 34.11 43.36
CA THR A 739 27.31 34.82 44.65
C THR A 739 26.33 34.04 45.52
N LEU A 740 26.64 33.95 46.82
CA LEU A 740 25.87 33.23 47.82
C LEU A 740 25.57 34.13 49.03
N ASP A 741 24.68 33.62 49.87
CA ASP A 741 24.43 33.94 51.28
C ASP A 741 23.57 35.17 51.70
N ASP A 742 22.62 34.81 52.58
CA ASP A 742 21.97 35.55 53.67
C ASP A 742 21.29 36.91 53.45
N GLN A 743 19.94 36.86 53.50
CA GLN A 743 19.24 37.08 54.78
C GLN A 743 17.85 36.39 54.82
N LYS A 744 17.30 36.19 56.03
CA LYS A 744 16.04 35.46 56.29
C LYS A 744 14.99 36.34 56.99
N GLU A 745 13.73 36.15 56.63
CA GLU A 745 12.48 36.15 57.44
C GLU A 745 11.36 35.71 56.45
N GLU A 746 10.61 34.61 56.66
CA GLU A 746 9.43 34.45 57.53
C GLU A 746 8.27 35.42 57.17
N THR A 747 7.02 35.01 56.89
CA THR A 747 6.29 33.72 57.05
C THR A 747 5.23 33.46 55.93
N ASP A 748 4.70 32.22 55.88
CA ASP A 748 3.35 31.81 55.46
C ASP A 748 2.74 32.13 54.06
N GLY A 749 2.36 31.07 53.34
CA GLY A 749 0.94 30.65 53.43
C GLY A 749 0.06 30.63 52.16
N SER A 750 -0.12 29.43 51.59
CA SER A 750 -1.31 28.93 50.86
C SER A 750 -1.61 29.36 49.41
N ASP A 751 -2.08 28.38 48.63
CA ASP A 751 -2.54 28.51 47.24
C ASP A 751 -3.90 29.22 47.10
N LYS A 752 -4.14 29.85 45.94
CA LYS A 752 -5.50 30.06 45.41
C LYS A 752 -5.59 29.76 43.92
N GLU A 753 -6.36 28.72 43.58
CA GLU A 753 -6.90 28.51 42.23
C GLU A 753 -7.79 29.71 41.84
N TRP A 754 -7.79 30.10 40.57
CA TRP A 754 -8.76 31.07 40.03
C TRP A 754 -9.67 30.36 39.02
N ALA A 755 -10.95 30.27 39.35
CA ALA A 755 -11.95 29.51 38.63
C ALA A 755 -12.59 30.28 37.45
N TRP A 756 -13.33 29.56 36.62
CA TRP A 756 -14.05 30.13 35.47
C TRP A 756 -15.48 30.54 35.84
N GLY A 757 -15.79 31.83 35.70
CA GLY A 757 -17.14 32.31 35.42
C GLY A 757 -17.35 32.51 33.91
N ALA A 758 -18.60 32.54 33.47
CA ALA A 758 -19.04 32.95 32.14
C ALA A 758 -20.34 33.76 32.30
N ASP A 759 -20.63 34.66 31.37
CA ASP A 759 -21.77 34.52 30.44
C ASP A 759 -21.92 35.75 29.51
N GLU A 760 -22.61 35.51 28.39
CA GLU A 760 -23.38 36.41 27.50
C GLU A 760 -22.77 37.68 26.82
N ASP A 761 -22.90 37.65 25.48
CA ASP A 761 -23.32 38.72 24.57
C ASP A 761 -22.46 40.00 24.37
N ALA A 762 -23.01 40.96 23.62
CA ALA A 762 -22.29 41.66 22.56
C ALA A 762 -22.31 43.20 22.61
N VAL A 763 -21.43 43.79 21.79
CA VAL A 763 -21.31 45.21 21.38
C VAL A 763 -20.45 46.13 22.27
N SER A 764 -19.40 46.67 21.62
CA SER A 764 -18.50 47.79 21.96
C SER A 764 -18.48 48.41 23.38
N ASN A 765 -17.31 48.38 24.02
CA ASN A 765 -16.38 49.52 23.92
C ASN A 765 -14.94 49.18 24.37
N ARG A 766 -14.02 50.16 24.29
CA ARG A 766 -12.59 50.05 24.65
C ARG A 766 -12.31 50.28 26.14
N THR A 767 -11.06 50.01 26.52
CA THR A 767 -10.39 50.24 27.82
C THR A 767 -10.73 49.24 28.93
N ASP A 768 -9.78 48.77 29.74
CA ASP A 768 -8.33 48.57 29.53
C ASP A 768 -7.83 47.62 30.62
N PHE A 769 -6.98 46.62 30.31
CA PHE A 769 -6.03 46.07 31.28
C PHE A 769 -4.86 45.34 30.61
N THR A 770 -3.73 46.03 30.64
CA THR A 770 -2.36 45.63 30.30
C THR A 770 -2.01 44.15 30.49
N THR A 771 -1.87 43.41 29.37
CA THR A 771 -0.69 42.53 29.25
C THR A 771 0.54 43.42 29.09
N ARG A 772 1.70 43.02 29.64
CA ARG A 772 2.96 43.74 29.38
C ARG A 772 3.29 43.63 27.89
N SER A 773 3.34 44.77 27.20
CA SER A 773 3.77 44.86 25.81
C SER A 773 5.23 44.42 25.67
N PRO A 774 5.63 43.80 24.54
CA PRO A 774 7.04 43.75 24.18
C PRO A 774 7.56 45.19 24.01
N SER A 775 8.83 45.43 24.35
CA SER A 775 9.41 46.78 24.34
C SER A 775 9.40 47.38 22.91
N PRO A 776 9.05 48.67 22.71
CA PRO A 776 8.73 49.21 21.37
C PRO A 776 9.85 49.22 20.31
N ASN A 777 11.09 48.86 20.68
CA ASN A 777 12.28 49.01 19.83
C ASN A 777 12.75 47.71 19.15
N VAL A 778 12.03 46.59 19.26
CA VAL A 778 12.38 45.37 18.52
C VAL A 778 11.89 45.48 17.07
N GLN A 779 12.71 46.12 16.23
CA GLN A 779 12.61 46.02 14.77
C GLN A 779 12.54 44.54 14.35
N SER A 780 11.87 44.24 13.23
CA SER A 780 11.53 42.88 12.81
C SER A 780 12.76 42.00 12.56
N LYS A 781 13.25 41.34 13.61
CA LYS A 781 14.32 40.34 13.52
C LYS A 781 13.87 39.19 12.64
N GLU A 782 14.73 38.84 11.68
CA GLU A 782 14.57 37.67 10.81
C GLU A 782 14.36 36.38 11.63
N ALA A 783 13.47 35.50 11.18
CA ALA A 783 12.82 34.54 12.06
C ALA A 783 13.50 33.15 12.09
N TYR A 784 14.25 32.84 13.16
CA TYR A 784 15.01 31.59 13.39
C TYR A 784 14.32 30.28 12.92
N LEU A 785 15.07 29.37 12.30
CA LEU A 785 14.62 27.97 12.16
C LEU A 785 14.75 27.27 13.52
N ILE A 786 13.78 26.43 13.91
CA ILE A 786 13.81 25.71 15.19
C ILE A 786 13.31 24.28 14.99
N SER A 787 14.00 23.32 15.62
CA SER A 787 13.60 21.90 15.71
C SER A 787 13.90 21.37 17.11
N SER A 788 13.24 20.28 17.55
CA SER A 788 13.35 19.75 18.92
C SER A 788 13.50 18.22 18.96
N SER A 789 14.11 17.70 20.03
CA SER A 789 14.10 16.27 20.34
C SER A 789 12.68 15.77 20.67
N ALA A 790 12.51 14.46 20.87
CA ALA A 790 11.19 13.89 21.09
C ALA A 790 10.61 14.27 22.46
N SER A 791 11.47 14.47 23.47
CA SER A 791 11.03 15.00 24.78
C SER A 791 10.87 16.53 24.84
N GLY A 792 11.36 17.26 23.84
CA GLY A 792 11.48 18.72 23.86
C GLY A 792 12.64 19.26 24.70
N ARG A 793 13.40 18.40 25.41
CA ARG A 793 14.51 18.82 26.29
C ARG A 793 15.76 19.27 25.54
N THR A 794 15.94 18.88 24.29
CA THR A 794 16.96 19.46 23.41
C THR A 794 16.27 20.23 22.29
N LEU A 795 16.69 21.47 22.04
CA LEU A 795 16.26 22.28 20.90
C LEU A 795 17.49 22.63 20.05
N VAL A 796 17.27 22.79 18.75
CA VAL A 796 18.25 23.35 17.83
C VAL A 796 17.65 24.59 17.21
N LEU A 797 18.34 25.73 17.32
CA LEU A 797 17.95 27.00 16.74
C LEU A 797 18.99 27.39 15.68
N ALA A 798 18.57 27.72 14.46
CA ALA A 798 19.46 28.15 13.39
C ALA A 798 19.13 29.53 12.82
N TYR A 799 20.19 30.26 12.47
CA TYR A 799 20.15 31.59 11.90
C TYR A 799 21.26 31.76 10.84
N LYS A 800 20.86 32.05 9.59
CA LYS A 800 21.74 32.22 8.43
C LYS A 800 22.73 31.06 8.26
N THR A 801 23.98 31.21 8.73
CA THR A 801 25.07 30.22 8.56
C THR A 801 25.40 29.46 9.85
N LYS A 802 24.67 29.73 10.94
CA LYS A 802 24.92 29.19 12.30
C LYS A 802 23.72 28.39 12.82
N PHE A 803 23.97 27.41 13.67
CA PHE A 803 23.01 26.87 14.63
C PHE A 803 23.62 26.76 16.03
N ILE A 804 22.76 26.79 17.05
CA ILE A 804 23.09 26.43 18.43
C ILE A 804 22.17 25.30 18.88
N THR A 805 22.75 24.26 19.46
CA THR A 805 22.05 23.23 20.22
C THR A 805 21.93 23.67 21.67
N VAL A 806 20.72 23.70 22.21
CA VAL A 806 20.45 23.98 23.62
C VAL A 806 19.77 22.81 24.29
N LYS A 807 20.03 22.60 25.59
CA LYS A 807 19.52 21.48 26.37
C LYS A 807 19.11 21.92 27.76
N VAL A 808 18.00 21.38 28.26
CA VAL A 808 17.51 21.70 29.61
C VAL A 808 18.51 21.19 30.64
N ASN A 809 18.98 22.09 31.51
CA ASN A 809 19.89 21.79 32.61
C ASN A 809 19.14 21.22 33.84
N ALA A 810 19.82 21.03 34.97
CA ALA A 810 19.20 20.52 36.19
C ALA A 810 18.22 21.52 36.86
N GLU A 811 18.32 22.81 36.53
CA GLU A 811 17.57 23.92 37.13
C GLU A 811 16.27 24.24 36.37
N GLY A 812 16.14 23.75 35.13
CA GLY A 812 14.99 24.01 34.27
C GLY A 812 15.17 25.15 33.25
N GLU A 813 16.39 25.55 32.95
CA GLU A 813 16.68 26.48 31.85
C GLU A 813 17.44 25.80 30.69
N TYR A 814 17.27 26.31 29.48
CA TYR A 814 18.00 25.81 28.30
C TYR A 814 19.42 26.37 28.27
N SER A 815 20.42 25.54 28.55
CA SER A 815 21.84 25.88 28.40
C SER A 815 22.35 25.54 26.99
N ALA A 816 23.32 26.30 26.47
CA ALA A 816 23.96 25.99 25.19
C ALA A 816 24.98 24.86 25.35
N ILE A 817 24.89 23.82 24.50
CA ILE A 817 25.73 22.62 24.57
C ILE A 817 26.50 22.32 23.26
N GLY A 818 26.19 23.03 22.18
CA GLY A 818 26.83 22.84 20.88
C GLY A 818 26.52 23.97 19.90
N GLN A 819 27.40 24.17 18.93
CA GLN A 819 27.21 25.06 17.79
C GLN A 819 28.09 24.61 16.63
N ASN A 820 27.70 24.87 15.38
CA ASN A 820 28.61 24.65 14.25
C ASN A 820 29.69 25.73 14.16
N THR A 821 30.82 25.37 13.55
CA THR A 821 31.71 26.36 12.94
C THR A 821 30.96 27.11 11.84
N LYS A 822 31.05 28.45 11.83
CA LYS A 822 30.45 29.32 10.80
C LYS A 822 31.00 28.92 9.41
N LEU A 823 30.19 28.26 8.60
CA LEU A 823 30.49 28.02 7.20
C LEU A 823 30.32 29.34 6.42
N GLU A 824 31.32 29.70 5.62
CA GLU A 824 31.26 30.92 4.81
C GLU A 824 30.46 30.68 3.52
N ASN A 825 29.70 31.68 3.09
CA ASN A 825 28.81 31.66 1.91
C ASN A 825 27.66 30.62 1.93
N GLU A 826 27.51 29.83 2.99
CA GLU A 826 26.51 28.75 3.10
C GLU A 826 25.38 29.07 4.08
N ILE A 827 24.14 29.12 3.57
CA ILE A 827 22.93 29.43 4.35
C ILE A 827 22.15 28.14 4.64
N ILE A 828 21.83 27.92 5.91
CA ILE A 828 20.95 26.86 6.39
C ILE A 828 19.51 27.22 6.01
N THR A 829 18.86 26.39 5.20
CA THR A 829 17.48 26.58 4.72
C THR A 829 16.49 25.62 5.37
N SER A 830 16.95 24.46 5.86
CA SER A 830 16.16 23.46 6.58
C SER A 830 16.93 22.87 7.74
N LEU A 831 16.23 22.48 8.81
CA LEU A 831 16.79 22.04 10.08
C LEU A 831 15.96 20.92 10.71
N LEU A 832 16.60 19.80 11.04
CA LEU A 832 16.00 18.70 11.80
C LEU A 832 16.90 18.32 12.98
N CYS A 833 16.34 18.36 14.19
CA CYS A 833 16.87 17.65 15.34
C CYS A 833 16.50 16.17 15.17
N LEU A 834 17.49 15.32 14.90
CA LEU A 834 17.34 13.91 14.55
C LEU A 834 17.61 13.03 15.79
N PRO A 835 16.57 12.53 16.49
CA PRO A 835 16.74 11.55 17.55
C PRO A 835 17.11 10.18 16.98
N LEU A 836 18.13 9.54 17.54
CA LEU A 836 18.69 8.25 17.11
C LEU A 836 18.73 7.26 18.27
N PHE A 837 18.22 6.05 18.08
CA PHE A 837 18.24 5.01 19.11
C PHE A 837 19.59 4.29 19.15
N VAL A 838 20.23 4.23 20.33
CA VAL A 838 21.56 3.64 20.51
C VAL A 838 21.47 2.31 21.30
N PRO A 839 21.64 1.13 20.69
CA PRO A 839 21.37 -0.16 21.36
C PRO A 839 22.35 -0.55 22.46
N SER A 840 23.55 0.04 22.51
CA SER A 840 24.56 -0.20 23.55
C SER A 840 24.17 0.48 24.86
N THR A 841 23.89 1.78 24.81
CA THR A 841 23.46 2.59 25.97
C THR A 841 21.97 2.43 26.30
N ARG A 842 21.17 1.94 25.35
CA ARG A 842 19.68 1.89 25.39
C ARG A 842 19.04 3.27 25.56
N SER A 843 19.73 4.31 25.09
CA SER A 843 19.30 5.70 25.15
C SER A 843 19.06 6.27 23.76
N THR A 844 18.50 7.49 23.70
CA THR A 844 18.40 8.28 22.48
C THR A 844 19.49 9.35 22.48
N GLN A 845 20.26 9.45 21.39
CA GLN A 845 21.16 10.57 21.11
C GLN A 845 20.47 11.53 20.13
N ASN A 846 20.76 12.83 20.21
CA ASN A 846 20.30 13.80 19.22
C ASN A 846 21.44 14.20 18.29
N TYR A 847 21.14 14.23 17.00
CA TYR A 847 22.01 14.71 15.93
C TYR A 847 21.35 15.92 15.27
N ILE A 848 22.14 16.78 14.62
CA ILE A 848 21.61 17.96 13.93
C ILE A 848 21.81 17.78 12.43
N MET A 849 20.71 17.71 11.69
CA MET A 849 20.71 17.57 10.24
C MET A 849 20.33 18.92 9.61
N CYS A 850 21.27 19.54 8.90
CA CYS A 850 21.10 20.82 8.24
C CYS A 850 21.06 20.66 6.72
N GLY A 851 20.05 21.24 6.09
CA GLY A 851 19.98 21.43 4.63
C GLY A 851 20.38 22.85 4.26
N TYR A 852 21.14 22.99 3.17
CA TYR A 852 21.73 24.26 2.75
C TYR A 852 21.21 24.76 1.39
N LYS A 853 21.37 26.07 1.15
CA LYS A 853 21.01 26.73 -0.12
C LYS A 853 21.75 26.16 -1.34
N SER A 854 22.90 25.55 -1.14
CA SER A 854 23.74 24.90 -2.16
C SER A 854 23.31 23.47 -2.56
N GLY A 855 22.33 22.90 -1.86
CA GLY A 855 21.95 21.49 -1.98
C GLY A 855 22.84 20.51 -1.19
N TRP A 856 23.79 21.03 -0.41
CA TRP A 856 24.48 20.24 0.62
C TRP A 856 23.53 19.86 1.76
N VAL A 857 23.72 18.64 2.28
CA VAL A 857 23.12 18.14 3.52
C VAL A 857 24.25 17.70 4.44
N ARG A 858 24.22 18.16 5.69
CA ARG A 858 25.28 17.92 6.69
C ARG A 858 24.68 17.43 8.00
N VAL A 859 25.29 16.42 8.62
CA VAL A 859 24.88 15.89 9.93
C VAL A 859 25.97 16.12 10.96
N PHE A 860 25.58 16.70 12.11
CA PHE A 860 26.45 17.05 13.22
C PHE A 860 26.05 16.30 14.51
N SER A 861 26.99 16.15 15.45
CA SER A 861 26.71 15.70 16.82
C SER A 861 25.87 16.70 17.61
N GLU A 862 25.31 16.31 18.76
CA GLU A 862 24.63 17.22 19.70
C GLU A 862 25.50 18.45 20.05
N SER A 863 26.82 18.27 20.12
CA SER A 863 27.83 19.31 20.38
C SER A 863 28.24 20.16 19.16
N GLY A 864 27.72 19.88 17.96
CA GLY A 864 27.99 20.66 16.74
C GLY A 864 29.22 20.23 15.91
N VAL A 865 29.82 19.07 16.21
CA VAL A 865 30.93 18.49 15.42
C VAL A 865 30.36 17.81 14.17
N LEU A 866 30.93 18.09 12.98
CA LEU A 866 30.52 17.48 11.72
C LEU A 866 30.85 15.97 11.71
N LEU A 867 29.90 15.14 11.26
CA LEU A 867 30.03 13.67 11.23
C LEU A 867 29.97 13.10 9.80
N THR A 868 29.13 13.67 8.95
CA THR A 868 29.05 13.35 7.52
C THR A 868 28.42 14.52 6.75
N GLU A 869 28.87 14.73 5.51
CA GLU A 869 28.26 15.66 4.56
C GLU A 869 28.12 15.02 3.19
N GLN A 870 27.03 15.31 2.50
CA GLN A 870 26.79 14.84 1.14
C GLN A 870 25.97 15.87 0.35
N ARG A 871 26.35 16.09 -0.92
CA ARG A 871 25.59 16.92 -1.86
C ARG A 871 24.69 16.00 -2.69
N LEU A 872 23.38 16.10 -2.46
CA LEU A 872 22.38 15.20 -3.06
C LEU A 872 21.66 15.86 -4.26
N GLU A 873 21.67 17.20 -4.30
CA GLU A 873 21.25 18.02 -5.43
C GLU A 873 22.08 19.32 -5.44
N THR A 874 21.97 20.09 -6.52
CA THR A 874 22.65 21.36 -6.74
C THR A 874 21.83 22.59 -6.32
N THR A 875 20.51 22.43 -6.16
CA THR A 875 19.53 23.46 -5.82
C THR A 875 19.27 23.52 -4.29
N PRO A 876 18.65 24.59 -3.76
CA PRO A 876 18.35 24.73 -2.33
C PRO A 876 17.52 23.58 -1.75
N VAL A 877 17.87 23.14 -0.53
CA VAL A 877 16.97 22.30 0.29
C VAL A 877 15.79 23.14 0.76
N LEU A 878 14.56 22.67 0.55
CA LEU A 878 13.31 23.33 0.96
C LEU A 878 12.74 22.76 2.25
N SER A 879 12.74 21.44 2.44
CA SER A 879 12.30 20.80 3.69
C SER A 879 13.03 19.48 3.94
N ILE A 880 13.16 19.12 5.23
CA ILE A 880 13.67 17.82 5.70
C ILE A 880 12.63 17.28 6.68
N LYS A 881 12.14 16.04 6.48
CA LYS A 881 11.16 15.39 7.34
C LYS A 881 11.54 13.92 7.58
N MET A 882 11.23 13.40 8.76
CA MET A 882 11.52 12.02 9.16
C MET A 882 10.22 11.24 9.33
N ARG A 883 10.18 9.99 8.84
CA ARG A 883 9.11 9.03 9.09
C ARG A 883 9.64 7.80 9.83
N THR A 884 9.17 7.63 11.06
CA THR A 884 9.45 6.50 11.97
C THR A 884 8.27 5.53 12.02
N PRO A 885 8.44 4.29 12.53
CA PRO A 885 7.33 3.36 12.74
C PRO A 885 6.27 3.90 13.72
N PRO A 886 5.07 3.28 13.73
CA PRO A 886 4.11 3.48 14.81
C PRO A 886 4.68 3.07 16.18
N PRO A 887 4.24 3.70 17.28
CA PRO A 887 4.66 3.30 18.63
C PRO A 887 4.11 1.92 19.00
N VAL A 888 4.96 1.07 19.57
CA VAL A 888 4.60 -0.30 19.96
C VAL A 888 3.81 -0.31 21.27
N PHE A 889 2.51 -0.09 21.15
CA PHE A 889 1.53 -0.48 22.16
C PHE A 889 1.27 -2.00 22.13
N LYS A 890 0.56 -2.55 23.12
CA LYS A 890 0.29 -4.00 23.23
C LYS A 890 -0.68 -4.47 22.13
N VAL A 891 -0.17 -4.75 20.93
CA VAL A 891 -0.93 -5.30 19.80
C VAL A 891 -0.71 -6.82 19.69
N SER A 892 -1.72 -7.54 19.20
CA SER A 892 -1.71 -9.00 19.09
C SER A 892 -0.73 -9.51 18.02
N SER A 893 -0.35 -10.79 18.12
CA SER A 893 0.79 -11.40 17.41
C SER A 893 0.51 -11.78 15.95
N LEU A 894 -0.08 -10.88 15.18
CA LEU A 894 0.05 -10.89 13.72
C LEU A 894 1.46 -10.38 13.37
N SER A 895 2.05 -10.90 12.30
CA SER A 895 3.39 -10.50 11.87
C SER A 895 3.43 -8.98 11.59
N PRO A 896 4.34 -8.21 12.20
CA PRO A 896 4.44 -6.78 11.89
C PRO A 896 4.80 -6.62 10.41
N PRO A 897 4.25 -5.60 9.71
CA PRO A 897 4.75 -5.22 8.40
C PRO A 897 6.23 -4.85 8.50
N LYS A 898 6.95 -4.87 7.38
CA LYS A 898 8.34 -4.45 7.34
C LYS A 898 8.41 -2.93 7.60
N GLU A 899 8.75 -2.57 8.84
CA GLU A 899 8.79 -1.19 9.36
C GLU A 899 9.98 -0.40 8.77
N ASP A 900 9.94 -0.13 7.47
CA ASP A 900 10.96 0.69 6.79
C ASP A 900 10.87 2.16 7.28
N GLU A 901 12.00 2.76 7.65
CA GLU A 901 12.14 4.15 8.11
C GLU A 901 12.79 5.00 7.00
N ASP A 902 12.35 6.25 6.80
CA ASP A 902 12.98 7.16 5.81
C ASP A 902 13.07 8.62 6.28
N ILE A 903 14.09 9.32 5.78
CA ILE A 903 14.16 10.79 5.82
C ILE A 903 13.91 11.32 4.41
N THR A 904 12.84 12.08 4.26
CA THR A 904 12.45 12.74 3.01
C THR A 904 13.03 14.16 2.98
N ILE A 905 13.74 14.51 1.91
CA ILE A 905 14.31 15.84 1.67
C ILE A 905 13.78 16.38 0.36
N LEU A 906 13.10 17.54 0.40
CA LEU A 906 12.68 18.28 -0.79
C LEU A 906 13.74 19.29 -1.19
N PHE A 907 14.03 19.37 -2.48
CA PHE A 907 14.88 20.38 -3.09
C PHE A 907 14.06 21.23 -4.09
N GLU A 908 14.51 22.46 -4.33
CA GLU A 908 13.93 23.32 -5.36
C GLU A 908 14.11 22.67 -6.76
N GLY A 909 13.11 22.82 -7.63
CA GLY A 909 13.08 22.13 -8.92
C GLY A 909 12.44 20.72 -8.89
N LYS A 910 11.50 20.48 -7.98
CA LYS A 910 10.67 19.25 -7.89
C LYS A 910 11.42 17.96 -7.51
N LYS A 911 12.67 18.06 -7.07
CA LYS A 911 13.52 16.89 -6.74
C LYS A 911 13.31 16.50 -5.27
N VAL A 912 13.06 15.21 -5.03
CA VAL A 912 12.89 14.64 -3.68
C VAL A 912 13.91 13.53 -3.47
N VAL A 913 14.59 13.53 -2.33
CA VAL A 913 15.47 12.44 -1.91
C VAL A 913 14.86 11.74 -0.69
N SER A 914 14.74 10.41 -0.76
CA SER A 914 14.46 9.58 0.42
C SER A 914 15.73 8.84 0.81
N ILE A 915 16.27 9.19 1.98
CA ILE A 915 17.38 8.49 2.62
C ILE A 915 16.83 7.28 3.36
N ASP A 916 17.44 6.12 3.15
CA ASP A 916 17.10 4.89 3.87
C ASP A 916 17.54 5.01 5.34
N GLY A 917 16.58 4.88 6.25
CA GLY A 917 16.79 5.08 7.68
C GLY A 917 17.74 4.05 8.30
N GLN A 918 17.82 2.83 7.77
CA GLN A 918 18.71 1.79 8.30
C GLN A 918 20.17 2.05 7.93
N SER A 919 20.43 2.50 6.69
CA SER A 919 21.75 2.91 6.23
C SER A 919 22.25 4.14 7.00
N LEU A 920 21.41 5.16 7.20
CA LEU A 920 21.76 6.36 7.95
C LEU A 920 22.02 6.04 9.43
N TRP A 921 21.17 5.21 10.04
CA TRP A 921 21.35 4.78 11.43
C TRP A 921 22.66 4.01 11.65
N LEU A 922 23.06 3.19 10.68
CA LEU A 922 24.35 2.50 10.70
C LEU A 922 25.53 3.47 10.53
N VAL A 923 25.46 4.37 9.55
CA VAL A 923 26.51 5.39 9.27
C VAL A 923 26.73 6.29 10.48
N LEU A 924 25.68 6.88 11.06
CA LEU A 924 25.83 7.79 12.20
C LEU A 924 26.44 7.08 13.42
N ARG A 925 26.03 5.83 13.70
CA ARG A 925 26.63 5.03 14.78
C ARG A 925 28.10 4.66 14.55
N ILE A 926 28.53 4.50 13.30
CA ILE A 926 29.96 4.32 12.97
C ILE A 926 30.71 5.63 13.25
N CYS A 927 30.19 6.77 12.77
CA CYS A 927 30.82 8.08 12.97
C CYS A 927 30.93 8.45 14.46
N ASP A 928 29.90 8.17 15.25
CA ASP A 928 29.89 8.43 16.69
C ASP A 928 30.94 7.58 17.43
N GLY A 929 31.00 6.28 17.15
CA GLY A 929 31.98 5.38 17.77
C GLY A 929 33.44 5.65 17.37
N GLN A 930 33.68 6.15 16.15
CA GLN A 930 35.02 6.61 15.75
C GLN A 930 35.40 7.90 16.51
N ARG A 931 34.47 8.85 16.66
CA ARG A 931 34.69 10.07 17.45
C ARG A 931 34.93 9.77 18.93
N GLU A 932 34.19 8.84 19.53
CA GLU A 932 34.44 8.33 20.90
C GLU A 932 35.83 7.67 21.03
N SER A 933 36.35 7.08 19.95
CA SER A 933 37.69 6.50 19.88
C SER A 933 38.80 7.52 19.59
N GLY A 934 38.50 8.82 19.55
CA GLY A 934 39.46 9.90 19.26
C GLY A 934 39.85 10.04 17.78
N ILE A 935 39.16 9.35 16.87
CA ILE A 935 39.40 9.42 15.43
C ILE A 935 38.53 10.54 14.83
N ASP A 936 39.15 11.39 14.02
CA ASP A 936 38.49 12.54 13.37
C ASP A 936 37.53 12.07 12.26
N ALA A 937 36.28 11.82 12.64
CA ALA A 937 35.22 11.36 11.76
C ALA A 937 34.99 12.27 10.54
N SER A 938 35.36 13.56 10.61
CA SER A 938 35.20 14.49 9.49
C SER A 938 36.13 14.19 8.29
N ARG A 939 37.17 13.36 8.49
CA ARG A 939 38.15 12.99 7.45
C ARG A 939 37.77 11.74 6.64
N MET A 940 36.66 11.07 6.94
CA MET A 940 36.20 9.91 6.17
C MET A 940 34.84 10.16 5.55
N HIS A 941 34.75 10.05 4.23
CA HIS A 941 33.52 10.22 3.45
C HIS A 941 32.57 9.03 3.59
N THR A 942 31.91 8.91 4.74
CA THR A 942 30.86 7.91 5.00
C THR A 942 29.54 8.33 4.34
N ALA A 943 29.15 7.61 3.29
CA ALA A 943 27.88 7.82 2.57
C ALA A 943 26.76 6.90 3.07
N PHE A 944 25.54 7.43 3.16
CA PHE A 944 24.31 6.68 3.41
C PHE A 944 23.58 6.36 2.10
N GLN A 945 22.70 5.35 2.11
CA GLN A 945 21.92 4.99 0.93
C GLN A 945 20.71 5.91 0.79
N TYR A 946 20.45 6.37 -0.43
CA TYR A 946 19.30 7.20 -0.77
C TYR A 946 18.72 6.79 -2.13
N LYS A 947 17.45 7.15 -2.37
CA LYS A 947 16.81 7.14 -3.69
C LYS A 947 16.44 8.59 -4.04
N LYS A 948 16.62 8.98 -5.30
CA LYS A 948 16.37 10.35 -5.78
C LYS A 948 15.30 10.36 -6.87
N TRP A 949 14.33 11.24 -6.69
CA TRP A 949 13.08 11.27 -7.41
C TRP A 949 12.80 12.66 -8.00
N GLU A 950 12.10 12.72 -9.13
CA GLU A 950 11.53 13.94 -9.67
C GLU A 950 10.02 13.83 -9.71
N LEU A 951 9.34 14.74 -9.00
CA LEU A 951 7.88 14.78 -8.93
C LEU A 951 7.33 15.42 -10.21
N GLN A 952 6.83 14.57 -11.11
CA GLN A 952 6.26 15.00 -12.40
C GLN A 952 4.85 15.59 -12.22
N HIS A 953 4.32 16.23 -13.27
CA HIS A 953 2.95 16.73 -13.35
C HIS A 953 2.51 17.80 -12.31
N GLN A 954 3.42 18.33 -11.47
CA GLN A 954 3.16 19.47 -10.57
C GLN A 954 4.16 20.61 -10.87
N ASP A 955 3.71 21.83 -11.09
CA ASP A 955 4.55 22.95 -11.58
C ASP A 955 5.51 23.48 -10.53
N GLN A 956 5.07 23.60 -9.28
CA GLN A 956 5.94 23.91 -8.15
C GLN A 956 5.54 23.05 -6.96
N VAL A 957 6.49 22.27 -6.43
CA VAL A 957 6.35 21.60 -5.14
C VAL A 957 6.90 22.54 -4.07
N LYS A 958 6.07 22.92 -3.09
CA LYS A 958 6.45 23.77 -1.96
C LYS A 958 6.81 22.95 -0.72
N ASP A 959 6.16 21.81 -0.55
CA ASP A 959 6.40 20.89 0.56
C ASP A 959 5.97 19.46 0.18
N VAL A 960 6.47 18.45 0.91
CA VAL A 960 6.22 17.03 0.65
C VAL A 960 6.12 16.23 1.96
N VAL A 961 5.46 15.07 1.94
CA VAL A 961 5.56 14.04 2.99
C VAL A 961 5.63 12.63 2.40
N SER A 962 6.45 11.76 2.99
CA SER A 962 6.42 10.31 2.77
C SER A 962 5.28 9.66 3.58
N LEU A 963 4.56 8.74 2.96
CA LEU A 963 3.56 7.86 3.59
C LEU A 963 4.09 6.42 3.79
N GLY A 964 5.33 6.14 3.36
CA GLY A 964 5.89 4.79 3.34
C GLY A 964 5.29 3.88 2.24
N PRO A 965 5.60 2.58 2.26
CA PRO A 965 5.07 1.61 1.30
C PRO A 965 3.55 1.47 1.34
N SER A 966 2.95 0.84 0.33
CA SER A 966 1.58 0.35 0.39
C SER A 966 1.42 -0.78 1.43
N SER A 967 0.21 -0.97 1.95
CA SER A 967 -0.09 -2.01 2.94
C SER A 967 -0.86 -3.16 2.29
N MET A 968 -0.47 -4.41 2.60
CA MET A 968 -1.11 -5.66 2.15
C MET A 968 -2.59 -5.80 2.57
N HIS A 969 -3.10 -4.90 3.41
CA HIS A 969 -4.52 -4.82 3.80
C HIS A 969 -5.15 -3.47 3.46
N SER A 970 -4.52 -2.67 2.60
CA SER A 970 -5.19 -1.50 2.03
C SER A 970 -6.08 -1.96 0.87
N GLN A 971 -7.37 -2.11 1.15
CA GLN A 971 -8.36 -1.72 0.16
C GLN A 971 -8.02 -0.29 -0.29
N VAL A 972 -8.09 -0.07 -1.60
CA VAL A 972 -7.83 1.21 -2.26
C VAL A 972 -9.18 1.89 -2.49
N PRO A 973 -9.31 3.23 -2.39
CA PRO A 973 -10.61 3.88 -2.50
C PRO A 973 -11.21 3.73 -3.91
N ASP A 974 -12.47 3.28 -3.99
CA ASP A 974 -13.28 3.40 -5.22
C ASP A 974 -13.70 4.88 -5.40
N LEU A 975 -12.85 5.64 -6.08
CA LEU A 975 -13.09 7.05 -6.36
C LEU A 975 -14.16 7.23 -7.47
N HIS A 976 -15.42 6.99 -7.12
CA HIS A 976 -16.58 7.24 -7.97
C HIS A 976 -16.89 8.74 -8.15
N TYR A 977 -16.07 9.46 -8.92
CA TYR A 977 -16.47 10.73 -9.55
C TYR A 977 -15.90 10.88 -10.97
N SER A 978 -16.54 11.76 -11.75
CA SER A 978 -16.46 11.80 -13.21
C SER A 978 -15.20 12.45 -13.79
N ASN A 979 -14.83 11.98 -14.99
CA ASN A 979 -13.97 12.65 -15.97
C ASN A 979 -12.53 12.99 -15.52
N ALA A 980 -11.82 12.01 -14.96
CA ALA A 980 -10.36 11.97 -14.96
C ALA A 980 -9.85 10.53 -15.17
N THR A 981 -8.65 10.37 -15.71
CA THR A 981 -8.00 9.06 -15.95
C THR A 981 -7.66 8.36 -14.64
N SER A 982 -8.40 7.30 -14.28
CA SER A 982 -8.20 6.57 -13.04
C SER A 982 -7.13 5.47 -13.18
N THR A 983 -5.86 5.83 -12.96
CA THR A 983 -4.79 4.83 -12.76
C THR A 983 -4.92 4.23 -11.37
N ARG A 984 -5.18 2.91 -11.28
CA ARG A 984 -5.27 2.16 -10.02
C ARG A 984 -4.05 2.44 -9.13
N ILE A 985 -4.26 2.93 -7.90
CA ILE A 985 -3.16 3.13 -6.94
C ILE A 985 -2.56 1.75 -6.61
N SER A 986 -1.30 1.51 -7.00
CA SER A 986 -0.67 0.20 -6.83
C SER A 986 -0.68 -0.29 -5.37
N SER A 987 -1.22 -1.49 -5.17
CA SER A 987 -1.24 -2.20 -3.89
C SER A 987 0.15 -2.49 -3.32
N ASN A 988 1.19 -2.39 -4.15
CA ASN A 988 2.55 -2.86 -3.84
C ASN A 988 3.62 -1.74 -3.91
N ALA A 989 3.22 -0.47 -3.96
CA ALA A 989 4.16 0.66 -4.09
C ALA A 989 5.24 0.68 -2.98
N SER A 990 6.52 0.69 -3.35
CA SER A 990 7.64 0.62 -2.37
C SER A 990 7.78 1.89 -1.50
N ALA A 991 7.37 3.05 -2.02
CA ALA A 991 7.21 4.30 -1.30
C ALA A 991 6.10 5.13 -1.95
N ARG A 992 5.42 5.93 -1.13
CA ARG A 992 4.34 6.84 -1.54
C ARG A 992 4.56 8.22 -0.93
N TYR A 993 4.21 9.28 -1.66
CA TYR A 993 4.37 10.66 -1.22
C TYR A 993 3.13 11.50 -1.53
N ILE A 994 2.92 12.56 -0.76
CA ILE A 994 2.03 13.68 -1.13
C ILE A 994 2.91 14.92 -1.31
N GLY A 995 2.92 15.47 -2.52
CA GLY A 995 3.49 16.79 -2.83
C GLY A 995 2.39 17.86 -2.77
N VAL A 996 2.70 19.03 -2.23
CA VAL A 996 1.80 20.18 -2.21
C VAL A 996 2.48 21.43 -2.74
N GLY A 997 1.72 22.31 -3.39
CA GLY A 997 2.29 23.48 -4.05
C GLY A 997 1.35 24.18 -5.01
N VAL A 998 1.77 24.31 -6.27
CA VAL A 998 1.10 25.09 -7.34
C VAL A 998 0.94 24.21 -8.58
N TYR A 999 -0.26 24.24 -9.19
CA TYR A 999 -0.69 23.51 -10.38
C TYR A 999 -0.12 22.07 -10.50
N PRO A 1000 -0.76 21.05 -9.91
CA PRO A 1000 -1.90 21.06 -9.00
C PRO A 1000 -1.55 21.58 -7.60
N MET A 1001 -2.56 21.82 -6.75
CA MET A 1001 -2.32 22.27 -5.37
C MET A 1001 -1.85 21.14 -4.45
N LEU A 1002 -2.27 19.89 -4.72
CA LEU A 1002 -1.93 18.69 -3.97
C LEU A 1002 -1.90 17.49 -4.94
N THR A 1003 -0.86 16.66 -4.86
CA THR A 1003 -0.65 15.53 -5.76
C THR A 1003 -0.07 14.32 -5.00
N TYR A 1004 -0.61 13.13 -5.27
CA TYR A 1004 -0.13 11.84 -4.79
C TYR A 1004 0.86 11.21 -5.79
N TYR A 1005 1.89 10.57 -5.26
CA TYR A 1005 2.96 9.91 -5.99
C TYR A 1005 3.25 8.52 -5.41
N ALA A 1006 3.62 7.55 -6.26
CA ALA A 1006 4.03 6.20 -5.84
C ALA A 1006 5.14 5.64 -6.73
N THR A 1007 6.06 4.89 -6.13
CA THR A 1007 7.11 4.15 -6.87
C THR A 1007 6.60 2.79 -7.32
N ALA A 1008 6.87 2.38 -8.56
CA ALA A 1008 6.66 1.02 -9.04
C ALA A 1008 7.56 -0.03 -8.32
N GLU A 1009 7.21 -1.31 -8.45
CA GLU A 1009 7.74 -2.44 -7.65
C GLU A 1009 9.11 -2.98 -8.13
N SER A 1010 10.03 -2.11 -8.54
CA SER A 1010 11.31 -2.52 -9.16
C SER A 1010 12.55 -2.45 -8.25
N THR A 1011 12.49 -1.80 -7.07
CA THR A 1011 13.66 -1.56 -6.22
C THR A 1011 13.63 -2.35 -4.90
N ARG A 1012 14.08 -3.62 -4.98
CA ARG A 1012 14.28 -4.55 -3.85
C ARG A 1012 14.84 -3.83 -2.62
N THR A 1013 14.16 -3.92 -1.47
CA THR A 1013 14.73 -3.52 -0.18
C THR A 1013 15.87 -4.48 0.18
N LEU A 1014 17.11 -3.98 0.13
CA LEU A 1014 18.31 -4.81 0.20
C LEU A 1014 18.42 -5.54 1.55
N SER A 1015 19.02 -6.73 1.52
CA SER A 1015 19.22 -7.55 2.73
C SER A 1015 20.30 -6.95 3.64
N ALA A 1016 20.29 -7.35 4.92
CA ALA A 1016 21.36 -6.99 5.86
C ALA A 1016 22.76 -7.46 5.37
N ALA A 1017 22.84 -8.57 4.64
CA ALA A 1017 24.09 -9.03 4.02
C ALA A 1017 24.52 -8.11 2.86
N SER A 1018 23.57 -7.63 2.05
CA SER A 1018 23.82 -6.68 0.96
C SER A 1018 24.37 -5.34 1.47
N MET A 1019 23.85 -4.85 2.60
CA MET A 1019 24.38 -3.63 3.25
C MET A 1019 25.77 -3.85 3.83
N ALA A 1020 26.09 -5.03 4.37
CA ALA A 1020 27.45 -5.34 4.81
C ALA A 1020 28.43 -5.22 3.63
N THR A 1021 28.10 -5.76 2.46
CA THR A 1021 28.91 -5.62 1.24
C THR A 1021 29.03 -4.16 0.77
N TYR A 1022 27.95 -3.37 0.83
CA TYR A 1022 27.98 -1.95 0.43
C TYR A 1022 28.87 -1.09 1.35
N VAL A 1023 28.79 -1.29 2.66
CA VAL A 1023 29.65 -0.57 3.62
C VAL A 1023 31.11 -1.02 3.48
N VAL A 1024 31.37 -2.31 3.25
CA VAL A 1024 32.72 -2.84 3.02
C VAL A 1024 33.33 -2.34 1.70
N SER A 1025 32.56 -2.15 0.63
CA SER A 1025 33.08 -1.65 -0.66
C SER A 1025 33.40 -0.16 -0.69
N ARG A 1026 32.92 0.61 0.29
CA ARG A 1026 33.14 2.07 0.42
C ARG A 1026 34.04 2.48 1.59
N VAL A 1027 34.46 1.55 2.47
CA VAL A 1027 35.29 1.86 3.66
C VAL A 1027 36.50 0.92 3.75
N ALA A 1028 37.63 1.38 3.22
CA ALA A 1028 38.87 0.61 3.23
C ALA A 1028 39.57 0.67 4.61
N SER A 1029 39.44 -0.42 5.39
CA SER A 1029 40.27 -0.84 6.55
C SER A 1029 40.65 0.21 7.62
N PRO A 1030 40.26 0.03 8.92
CA PRO A 1030 40.43 -1.23 9.65
C PRO A 1030 39.17 -1.70 10.41
N VAL A 1031 37.98 -1.28 9.98
CA VAL A 1031 36.68 -1.48 10.66
C VAL A 1031 36.35 -2.96 11.00
N PHE A 1032 36.95 -3.91 10.28
CA PHE A 1032 36.63 -5.35 10.37
C PHE A 1032 36.98 -6.02 11.72
N SER A 1033 37.91 -5.45 12.50
CA SER A 1033 38.25 -5.98 13.84
C SER A 1033 37.19 -5.60 14.88
N PHE A 1034 36.74 -4.33 14.87
CA PHE A 1034 35.74 -3.82 15.81
C PHE A 1034 34.33 -4.33 15.50
N ALA A 1035 33.97 -4.51 14.23
CA ALA A 1035 32.65 -4.98 13.84
C ALA A 1035 32.30 -6.37 14.42
N LYS A 1036 33.29 -7.26 14.56
CA LYS A 1036 33.09 -8.63 15.06
C LYS A 1036 32.64 -8.73 16.52
N SER A 1037 32.86 -7.71 17.36
CA SER A 1037 32.39 -7.74 18.76
C SER A 1037 30.93 -7.31 18.92
N TRP A 1038 30.38 -6.57 17.96
CA TRP A 1038 29.03 -5.98 18.07
C TRP A 1038 27.91 -6.92 17.58
N TRP A 1039 28.25 -7.91 16.75
CA TRP A 1039 27.31 -8.88 16.16
C TRP A 1039 27.39 -10.21 16.93
N GLY A 1040 26.55 -10.35 17.95
CA GLY A 1040 26.64 -11.48 18.89
C GLY A 1040 26.21 -12.84 18.32
N THR A 1041 27.16 -13.61 17.81
CA THR A 1041 27.06 -15.07 17.65
C THR A 1041 28.05 -15.77 18.59
N THR A 1042 27.59 -16.83 19.25
CA THR A 1042 28.37 -17.54 20.28
C THR A 1042 29.37 -18.51 19.63
N ALA A 1043 30.66 -18.25 19.77
CA ALA A 1043 31.73 -19.20 19.45
C ALA A 1043 32.89 -19.05 20.45
N ASN A 1044 33.34 -20.16 21.02
CA ASN A 1044 34.58 -20.21 21.81
C ASN A 1044 35.78 -20.25 20.87
N ASN A 1045 36.84 -19.47 21.14
CA ASN A 1045 38.18 -20.02 21.37
C ASN A 1045 39.25 -18.97 21.76
N SER A 1046 40.20 -19.45 22.56
CA SER A 1046 41.59 -19.00 22.78
C SER A 1046 42.06 -17.61 22.30
N ALA A 1047 42.39 -16.77 23.29
CA ALA A 1047 43.73 -16.22 23.59
C ALA A 1047 44.63 -15.57 22.50
N ASN A 1048 45.46 -14.63 22.97
CA ASN A 1048 46.56 -13.92 22.29
C ASN A 1048 46.19 -12.95 21.14
N GLN A 1049 46.34 -11.65 21.41
CA GLN A 1049 47.45 -10.88 20.83
C GLN A 1049 47.83 -9.67 21.71
N LYS A 1050 49.05 -9.16 21.52
CA LYS A 1050 49.63 -8.03 22.28
C LYS A 1050 49.52 -6.71 21.49
N HIS A 1051 49.91 -5.60 22.13
CA HIS A 1051 49.96 -4.25 21.56
C HIS A 1051 50.39 -4.17 20.08
N ALA A 1052 49.62 -3.39 19.31
CA ALA A 1052 50.05 -2.78 18.06
C ALA A 1052 49.69 -1.28 18.11
N GLY A 1053 50.48 -0.43 17.45
CA GLY A 1053 50.28 1.03 17.46
C GLY A 1053 49.09 1.49 16.61
N THR A 1054 48.72 2.76 16.76
CA THR A 1054 47.71 3.44 15.93
C THR A 1054 48.07 3.35 14.44
N PRO A 1055 47.24 2.74 13.57
CA PRO A 1055 47.52 2.69 12.14
C PRO A 1055 47.50 4.09 11.51
N TYR A 1056 48.47 4.37 10.65
CA TYR A 1056 48.43 5.51 9.74
C TYR A 1056 47.35 5.28 8.68
N VAL A 1057 46.46 6.26 8.49
CA VAL A 1057 45.41 6.23 7.47
C VAL A 1057 45.90 7.05 6.26
N PRO A 1058 46.05 6.47 5.06
CA PRO A 1058 46.34 7.23 3.84
C PRO A 1058 45.18 8.15 3.44
N ASP A 1059 45.47 9.29 2.83
CA ASP A 1059 44.45 10.17 2.27
C ASP A 1059 43.61 9.43 1.22
N MET A 1060 42.28 9.43 1.40
CA MET A 1060 41.35 8.81 0.45
C MET A 1060 41.02 9.75 -0.71
N PRO A 1061 40.75 9.24 -1.92
CA PRO A 1061 40.27 10.05 -3.03
C PRO A 1061 38.94 10.75 -2.69
N GLN A 1062 38.78 11.96 -3.22
CA GLN A 1062 37.58 12.79 -3.00
C GLN A 1062 36.30 12.07 -3.47
N PRO A 1063 35.14 12.34 -2.84
CA PRO A 1063 33.87 11.73 -3.21
C PRO A 1063 33.48 12.15 -4.64
N PRO A 1064 32.76 11.29 -5.39
CA PRO A 1064 32.38 11.58 -6.77
C PRO A 1064 31.56 12.87 -6.84
N THR A 1065 32.05 13.85 -7.60
CA THR A 1065 31.41 15.16 -7.77
C THR A 1065 30.14 15.11 -8.62
N ASN A 1066 29.88 13.99 -9.29
CA ASN A 1066 28.69 13.76 -10.08
C ASN A 1066 27.51 13.41 -9.18
N VAL A 1067 26.65 14.41 -8.97
CA VAL A 1067 25.32 14.24 -8.38
C VAL A 1067 24.48 13.32 -9.26
N GLU A 1068 23.87 12.28 -8.68
CA GLU A 1068 23.04 11.34 -9.42
C GLU A 1068 21.80 12.02 -10.04
N PRO A 1069 21.36 11.61 -11.25
CA PRO A 1069 20.13 12.10 -11.85
C PRO A 1069 18.90 11.61 -11.04
N ALA A 1070 17.82 12.39 -11.09
CA ALA A 1070 16.58 12.03 -10.41
C ALA A 1070 15.70 11.14 -11.30
N THR A 1071 15.20 10.03 -10.75
CA THR A 1071 14.24 9.16 -11.45
C THR A 1071 12.85 9.79 -11.44
N PRO A 1072 12.16 9.99 -12.57
CA PRO A 1072 10.83 10.57 -12.59
C PRO A 1072 9.81 9.66 -11.90
N ILE A 1073 8.94 10.23 -11.06
CA ILE A 1073 7.72 9.58 -10.56
C ILE A 1073 6.49 10.29 -11.15
N PRO A 1074 5.57 9.57 -11.82
CA PRO A 1074 4.31 10.13 -12.29
C PRO A 1074 3.35 10.45 -11.12
N ALA A 1075 2.47 11.42 -11.34
CA ALA A 1075 1.35 11.67 -10.43
C ALA A 1075 0.29 10.57 -10.60
N ILE A 1076 -0.28 10.07 -9.49
CA ILE A 1076 -1.39 9.10 -9.53
C ILE A 1076 -2.75 9.80 -9.42
N LEU A 1077 -2.82 10.79 -8.52
CA LEU A 1077 -4.04 11.54 -8.20
C LEU A 1077 -3.65 12.99 -7.91
N SER A 1078 -4.40 13.94 -8.43
CA SER A 1078 -4.10 15.37 -8.33
C SER A 1078 -5.36 16.18 -8.08
N ALA A 1079 -5.35 16.98 -7.01
CA ALA A 1079 -6.36 17.99 -6.76
C ALA A 1079 -5.88 19.33 -7.30
N ASN A 1080 -6.59 19.89 -8.27
CA ASN A 1080 -6.24 21.17 -8.91
C ASN A 1080 -7.29 22.24 -8.58
N ASP A 1081 -6.84 23.37 -8.03
CA ASP A 1081 -7.61 24.59 -7.83
C ASP A 1081 -6.72 25.73 -8.39
N PRO A 1082 -7.01 26.26 -9.59
CA PRO A 1082 -6.13 27.17 -10.29
C PRO A 1082 -5.72 28.45 -9.55
N TYR A 1083 -6.44 28.82 -8.48
CA TYR A 1083 -6.17 30.02 -7.69
C TYR A 1083 -5.60 29.70 -6.30
N ARG A 1084 -5.30 28.42 -6.00
CA ARG A 1084 -4.79 28.00 -4.69
C ARG A 1084 -3.40 27.39 -4.78
N GLN A 1085 -2.46 28.06 -4.12
CA GLN A 1085 -1.19 27.48 -3.72
C GLN A 1085 -1.29 26.92 -2.30
N ILE A 1086 -0.94 25.65 -2.09
CA ILE A 1086 -0.69 25.11 -0.75
C ILE A 1086 0.80 25.28 -0.42
N ASN A 1087 1.12 25.78 0.78
CA ASN A 1087 2.48 26.09 1.18
C ASN A 1087 3.16 24.96 1.97
N HIS A 1088 2.41 24.29 2.85
CA HIS A 1088 2.93 23.29 3.78
C HIS A 1088 1.93 22.16 4.02
N ILE A 1089 2.46 20.95 4.31
CA ILE A 1089 1.71 19.76 4.66
C ILE A 1089 2.25 19.09 5.94
N TYR A 1090 1.35 18.91 6.90
CA TYR A 1090 1.58 18.45 8.26
C TYR A 1090 0.82 17.14 8.50
N VAL A 1091 1.42 16.01 8.12
CA VAL A 1091 0.85 14.67 8.31
C VAL A 1091 0.65 14.36 9.81
N CYS A 1092 -0.41 13.63 10.14
CA CYS A 1092 -0.67 13.21 11.51
C CYS A 1092 0.31 12.11 11.98
N PRO A 1093 0.48 11.91 13.29
CA PRO A 1093 1.16 10.73 13.82
C PRO A 1093 0.45 9.44 13.40
N PRO A 1094 1.16 8.32 13.18
CA PRO A 1094 0.53 7.03 12.88
C PRO A 1094 -0.52 6.65 13.93
N SER A 1095 -1.70 6.23 13.47
CA SER A 1095 -2.80 5.82 14.35
C SER A 1095 -2.51 4.48 15.03
N THR A 1096 -2.76 4.39 16.33
CA THR A 1096 -2.63 3.15 17.13
C THR A 1096 -3.45 1.99 16.57
N SER A 1097 -4.62 2.24 15.98
CA SER A 1097 -5.46 1.18 15.41
C SER A 1097 -5.08 0.81 13.98
N ALA A 1098 -4.79 1.79 13.13
CA ALA A 1098 -4.53 1.57 11.71
C ALA A 1098 -3.05 1.33 11.37
N GLN A 1099 -2.13 1.54 12.32
CA GLN A 1099 -0.68 1.39 12.16
C GLN A 1099 -0.09 2.20 10.97
N ARG A 1100 -0.80 3.25 10.54
CA ARG A 1100 -0.45 4.14 9.42
C ARG A 1100 -0.86 5.58 9.69
N HIS A 1101 -0.28 6.52 8.95
CA HIS A 1101 -0.78 7.89 8.86
C HIS A 1101 -2.19 7.88 8.23
N THR A 1102 -3.14 8.64 8.78
CA THR A 1102 -4.53 8.68 8.29
C THR A 1102 -5.09 10.07 8.02
N LEU A 1103 -4.45 11.12 8.54
CA LEU A 1103 -4.86 12.50 8.35
C LEU A 1103 -3.66 13.37 7.97
N ALA A 1104 -3.89 14.50 7.31
CA ALA A 1104 -2.92 15.59 7.20
C ALA A 1104 -3.61 16.94 7.25
N ALA A 1105 -2.97 17.92 7.90
CA ALA A 1105 -3.36 19.32 7.78
C ALA A 1105 -2.48 20.01 6.73
N THR A 1106 -3.06 20.92 5.95
CA THR A 1106 -2.35 21.76 4.98
C THR A 1106 -2.70 23.22 5.20
N SER A 1107 -1.79 24.13 4.85
CA SER A 1107 -2.02 25.57 4.93
C SER A 1107 -1.81 26.23 3.56
N ASP A 1108 -2.80 27.01 3.09
CA ASP A 1108 -2.77 27.65 1.78
C ASP A 1108 -2.43 29.15 1.81
N ALA A 1109 -1.99 29.68 0.67
CA ALA A 1109 -1.61 31.08 0.50
C ALA A 1109 -2.78 32.07 0.66
N LEU A 1110 -4.02 31.59 0.62
CA LEU A 1110 -5.25 32.37 0.81
C LEU A 1110 -5.72 32.37 2.27
N GLY A 1111 -4.93 31.81 3.18
CA GLY A 1111 -5.17 31.84 4.62
C GLY A 1111 -6.26 30.88 5.07
N ARG A 1112 -6.22 29.65 4.56
CA ARG A 1112 -7.10 28.56 4.97
C ARG A 1112 -6.25 27.37 5.41
N VAL A 1113 -6.69 26.70 6.46
CA VAL A 1113 -6.18 25.37 6.86
C VAL A 1113 -7.18 24.33 6.41
N ILE A 1114 -6.70 23.26 5.78
CA ILE A 1114 -7.52 22.15 5.29
C ILE A 1114 -7.04 20.85 5.94
N LEU A 1115 -7.97 20.14 6.59
CA LEU A 1115 -7.79 18.77 7.05
C LEU A 1115 -8.20 17.81 5.93
N TRP A 1116 -7.28 16.92 5.57
CA TRP A 1116 -7.47 15.82 4.63
C TRP A 1116 -7.50 14.48 5.36
N ASP A 1117 -8.32 13.55 4.87
CA ASP A 1117 -8.02 12.13 5.00
C ASP A 1117 -6.96 11.77 3.95
N VAL A 1118 -5.82 11.24 4.38
CA VAL A 1118 -4.74 10.89 3.44
C VAL A 1118 -4.84 9.46 2.90
N VAL A 1119 -5.78 8.65 3.41
CA VAL A 1119 -6.11 7.33 2.86
C VAL A 1119 -7.12 7.49 1.73
N GLU A 1120 -8.24 8.18 2.00
CA GLU A 1120 -9.35 8.32 1.05
C GLU A 1120 -9.16 9.50 0.07
N GLY A 1121 -8.26 10.44 0.39
CA GLY A 1121 -8.02 11.66 -0.41
C GLY A 1121 -9.01 12.80 -0.15
N GLU A 1122 -9.96 12.62 0.77
CA GLU A 1122 -11.06 13.55 1.03
C GLU A 1122 -10.67 14.77 1.87
N MET A 1123 -11.35 15.90 1.63
CA MET A 1123 -11.29 17.08 2.50
C MET A 1123 -12.34 16.98 3.62
N ILE A 1124 -11.91 16.71 4.85
CA ILE A 1124 -12.81 16.56 6.02
C ILE A 1124 -13.29 17.91 6.57
N ARG A 1125 -12.40 18.91 6.66
CA ARG A 1125 -12.71 20.20 7.32
C ARG A 1125 -11.81 21.33 6.85
N MET A 1126 -12.36 22.53 6.70
CA MET A 1126 -11.61 23.76 6.35
C MET A 1126 -11.83 24.87 7.37
N TRP A 1127 -10.74 25.44 7.90
CA TRP A 1127 -10.76 26.66 8.72
C TRP A 1127 -10.34 27.85 7.86
N LYS A 1128 -11.20 28.86 7.76
CA LYS A 1128 -10.97 30.09 6.96
C LYS A 1128 -10.42 31.22 7.84
N GLY A 1129 -9.67 32.15 7.23
CA GLY A 1129 -9.15 33.36 7.91
C GLY A 1129 -7.86 33.17 8.70
N VAL A 1130 -7.18 32.02 8.54
CA VAL A 1130 -5.95 31.67 9.24
C VAL A 1130 -4.75 31.83 8.29
N ARG A 1131 -4.30 33.08 8.10
CA ARG A 1131 -3.11 33.37 7.25
C ARG A 1131 -1.82 32.90 7.93
N ASP A 1132 -0.87 32.44 7.12
CA ASP A 1132 0.46 32.00 7.55
C ASP A 1132 0.40 30.99 8.71
N ALA A 1133 -0.46 29.97 8.53
CA ALA A 1133 -0.76 28.97 9.54
C ALA A 1133 0.33 27.90 9.63
N ALA A 1134 0.98 27.82 10.79
CA ALA A 1134 1.71 26.64 11.21
C ALA A 1134 0.74 25.65 11.87
N CYS A 1135 0.87 24.37 11.56
CA CYS A 1135 0.06 23.31 12.17
C CYS A 1135 0.95 22.29 12.88
N GLY A 1136 0.38 21.63 13.89
CA GLY A 1136 1.07 20.61 14.69
C GLY A 1136 0.08 19.65 15.32
N TRP A 1137 0.55 18.51 15.79
CA TRP A 1137 -0.29 17.45 16.34
C TRP A 1137 0.06 17.18 17.81
N VAL A 1138 -0.97 17.05 18.63
CA VAL A 1138 -0.85 16.67 20.04
C VAL A 1138 -1.68 15.41 20.29
N GLU A 1139 -1.13 14.48 21.05
CA GLU A 1139 -1.75 13.23 21.43
C GLU A 1139 -1.88 13.11 22.95
N ALA A 1140 -2.97 12.51 23.42
CA ALA A 1140 -3.18 12.17 24.82
C ALA A 1140 -3.75 10.76 24.95
N PHE A 1141 -3.33 10.00 25.97
CA PHE A 1141 -3.98 8.74 26.29
C PHE A 1141 -5.36 9.01 26.88
N GLU A 1142 -6.39 8.32 26.40
CA GLU A 1142 -7.77 8.53 26.83
C GLU A 1142 -7.95 8.20 28.33
N HIS A 1143 -7.32 7.11 28.78
CA HIS A 1143 -7.41 6.68 30.18
C HIS A 1143 -6.69 7.64 31.14
N GLU A 1144 -5.50 8.14 30.79
CA GLU A 1144 -4.80 9.17 31.59
C GLU A 1144 -5.62 10.46 31.66
N LEU A 1145 -6.14 10.91 30.51
CA LEU A 1145 -6.95 12.12 30.41
C LEU A 1145 -8.19 12.03 31.31
N TYR A 1146 -8.96 10.95 31.23
CA TYR A 1146 -10.14 10.73 32.08
C TYR A 1146 -9.82 10.20 33.49
N GLN A 1147 -8.55 10.11 33.90
CA GLN A 1147 -8.10 9.61 35.21
C GLN A 1147 -8.60 8.18 35.53
N GLN A 1148 -8.70 7.35 34.50
CA GLN A 1148 -9.10 5.94 34.57
C GLN A 1148 -7.89 5.03 34.74
N GLN A 1149 -8.11 3.83 35.30
CA GLN A 1149 -7.06 2.79 35.33
C GLN A 1149 -6.66 2.40 33.90
N ALA A 1150 -5.36 2.14 33.69
CA ALA A 1150 -4.87 1.74 32.38
C ALA A 1150 -5.54 0.42 31.92
N PRO A 1151 -6.06 0.37 30.68
CA PRO A 1151 -6.78 -0.81 30.18
C PRO A 1151 -5.87 -2.03 30.07
N ALA A 1152 -6.46 -3.23 30.15
CA ALA A 1152 -5.73 -4.48 30.00
C ALA A 1152 -5.12 -4.64 28.59
N GLY A 1153 -5.88 -4.23 27.57
CA GLY A 1153 -5.50 -4.20 26.15
C GLY A 1153 -4.67 -2.96 25.74
N PRO A 1154 -4.62 -2.63 24.43
CA PRO A 1154 -3.91 -1.45 23.95
C PRO A 1154 -4.62 -0.14 24.39
N PRO A 1155 -3.91 0.86 24.91
CA PRO A 1155 -4.51 2.12 25.32
C PRO A 1155 -4.97 2.95 24.12
N LYS A 1156 -6.22 3.44 24.16
CA LYS A 1156 -6.76 4.37 23.16
C LYS A 1156 -6.09 5.74 23.29
N VAL A 1157 -5.70 6.30 22.15
CA VAL A 1157 -5.03 7.61 22.02
C VAL A 1157 -5.99 8.57 21.31
N LEU A 1158 -6.13 9.78 21.84
CA LEU A 1158 -6.90 10.87 21.24
C LEU A 1158 -5.94 11.82 20.52
N GLN A 1159 -6.33 12.26 19.32
CA GLN A 1159 -5.54 13.16 18.46
C GLN A 1159 -6.18 14.55 18.37
N PHE A 1160 -5.34 15.57 18.49
CA PHE A 1160 -5.71 16.98 18.45
C PHE A 1160 -4.82 17.74 17.46
N LEU A 1161 -5.44 18.55 16.59
CA LEU A 1161 -4.71 19.46 15.72
C LEU A 1161 -4.58 20.82 16.38
N VAL A 1162 -3.35 21.30 16.43
CA VAL A 1162 -2.97 22.66 16.78
C VAL A 1162 -2.86 23.47 15.51
N ILE A 1163 -3.54 24.62 15.46
CA ILE A 1163 -3.48 25.61 14.39
C ILE A 1163 -2.97 26.92 14.97
N HIS A 1164 -1.88 27.46 14.43
CA HIS A 1164 -1.22 28.67 14.89
C HIS A 1164 -1.02 29.67 13.74
N SER A 1165 -1.65 30.85 13.81
CA SER A 1165 -1.37 31.96 12.87
C SER A 1165 -0.35 32.92 13.48
N SER A 1166 0.86 32.90 12.93
CA SER A 1166 2.02 33.65 13.47
C SER A 1166 1.88 35.18 13.37
N LYS A 1167 1.06 35.67 12.42
CA LYS A 1167 0.76 37.10 12.26
C LYS A 1167 -0.41 37.57 13.13
N LEU A 1168 -1.43 36.73 13.32
CA LEU A 1168 -2.60 37.07 14.15
C LEU A 1168 -2.39 36.72 15.64
N GLY A 1169 -1.27 36.08 15.99
CA GLY A 1169 -0.98 35.63 17.36
C GLY A 1169 -2.02 34.68 17.93
N SER A 1170 -2.75 33.96 17.06
CA SER A 1170 -3.91 33.15 17.44
C SER A 1170 -3.58 31.67 17.37
N LEU A 1171 -3.77 30.98 18.48
CA LEU A 1171 -3.63 29.54 18.62
C LEU A 1171 -5.02 28.92 18.84
N ARG A 1172 -5.36 27.87 18.09
CA ARG A 1172 -6.61 27.10 18.26
C ARG A 1172 -6.31 25.61 18.23
N ILE A 1173 -6.96 24.84 19.10
CA ILE A 1173 -6.76 23.40 19.23
C ILE A 1173 -8.10 22.69 19.05
N PHE A 1174 -8.15 21.71 18.15
CA PHE A 1174 -9.35 20.97 17.78
C PHE A 1174 -9.16 19.47 18.02
N GLN A 1175 -10.16 18.81 18.60
CA GLN A 1175 -10.23 17.34 18.60
C GLN A 1175 -10.64 16.86 17.20
N MET A 1176 -10.02 15.77 16.72
CA MET A 1176 -9.97 15.50 15.27
C MET A 1176 -11.10 14.66 14.68
N ARG A 1177 -11.07 14.57 13.34
CA ARG A 1177 -12.22 14.31 12.44
C ARG A 1177 -13.39 15.26 12.71
N HIS A 1178 -14.29 14.93 13.63
CA HIS A 1178 -15.53 15.68 13.87
C HIS A 1178 -15.55 16.49 15.17
N GLY A 1179 -14.54 16.35 16.05
CA GLY A 1179 -14.51 16.95 17.38
C GLY A 1179 -14.56 18.49 17.43
N LYS A 1180 -14.84 19.03 18.63
CA LYS A 1180 -14.95 20.47 18.88
C LYS A 1180 -13.59 21.15 19.14
N GLN A 1181 -13.59 22.48 19.19
CA GLN A 1181 -12.46 23.25 19.69
C GLN A 1181 -12.30 23.00 21.20
N VAL A 1182 -11.12 22.57 21.64
CA VAL A 1182 -10.79 22.30 23.06
C VAL A 1182 -9.88 23.36 23.67
N GLY A 1183 -9.38 24.30 22.87
CA GLY A 1183 -8.66 25.48 23.34
C GLY A 1183 -8.56 26.55 22.27
N ALA A 1184 -8.59 27.82 22.69
CA ALA A 1184 -8.24 28.96 21.88
C ALA A 1184 -7.50 29.98 22.75
N PHE A 1185 -6.41 30.52 22.24
CA PHE A 1185 -5.55 31.46 22.95
C PHE A 1185 -5.09 32.56 22.00
N HIS A 1186 -5.02 33.80 22.49
CA HIS A 1186 -4.32 34.88 21.83
C HIS A 1186 -2.99 35.10 22.56
N ILE A 1187 -1.89 34.66 21.95
CA ILE A 1187 -0.54 34.68 22.53
C ILE A 1187 0.30 35.87 22.04
N GLY A 1188 -0.18 36.59 21.02
CA GLY A 1188 0.53 37.70 20.38
C GLY A 1188 1.39 37.25 19.19
N PRO A 1189 1.83 38.19 18.33
CA PRO A 1189 2.58 37.87 17.12
C PRO A 1189 4.00 37.35 17.43
N GLY A 1190 4.62 36.69 16.46
CA GLY A 1190 6.04 36.31 16.51
C GLY A 1190 6.38 35.02 17.27
N TRP A 1191 5.44 34.45 18.03
CA TRP A 1191 5.58 33.08 18.55
C TRP A 1191 5.75 32.06 17.43
N LYS A 1192 6.39 30.93 17.73
CA LYS A 1192 6.55 29.79 16.82
C LYS A 1192 6.03 28.50 17.43
N LEU A 1193 5.24 27.76 16.64
CA LEU A 1193 4.82 26.39 16.93
C LEU A 1193 5.92 25.42 16.46
N VAL A 1194 6.41 24.57 17.36
CA VAL A 1194 7.45 23.57 17.08
C VAL A 1194 6.90 22.19 17.47
N PRO A 1195 6.63 21.29 16.50
CA PRO A 1195 6.27 19.90 16.79
C PRO A 1195 7.47 19.13 17.34
N CYS A 1196 7.27 18.35 18.41
CA CYS A 1196 8.27 17.40 18.89
C CYS A 1196 8.28 16.14 18.02
N ALA A 1197 9.46 15.50 17.89
CA ALA A 1197 9.53 14.14 17.36
C ALA A 1197 8.76 13.15 18.28
N ARG A 1198 8.39 11.98 17.75
CA ARG A 1198 7.60 10.97 18.49
C ARG A 1198 8.42 9.75 18.90
N GLU A 1199 9.19 9.22 17.96
CA GLU A 1199 10.07 8.07 18.12
C GLU A 1199 11.44 8.39 17.51
N PRO A 1200 12.53 7.74 17.96
CA PRO A 1200 13.85 7.88 17.37
C PRO A 1200 14.03 7.04 16.10
N LEU A 1201 14.90 7.49 15.19
CA LEU A 1201 15.39 6.70 14.05
C LEU A 1201 16.23 5.51 14.58
N GLY A 1202 16.07 4.34 13.97
CA GLY A 1202 16.60 3.07 14.48
C GLY A 1202 15.61 2.29 15.35
N SER A 1203 14.35 2.73 15.45
CA SER A 1203 13.32 2.07 16.25
C SER A 1203 12.97 0.69 15.68
N SER A 1204 12.73 0.59 14.38
CA SER A 1204 12.35 -0.66 13.72
C SER A 1204 13.42 -1.75 13.87
N MET A 1205 14.69 -1.33 13.85
CA MET A 1205 15.90 -2.18 13.83
C MET A 1205 16.23 -2.86 15.16
N VAL A 1206 15.43 -2.66 16.22
CA VAL A 1206 15.69 -3.16 17.58
C VAL A 1206 14.53 -4.02 18.08
N SER A 1207 14.83 -5.13 18.77
CA SER A 1207 13.82 -6.09 19.23
C SER A 1207 12.87 -5.50 20.28
N LEU A 1208 11.61 -5.95 20.26
CA LEU A 1208 10.54 -5.42 21.12
C LEU A 1208 10.88 -5.46 22.62
N ASP A 1209 11.63 -6.46 23.08
CA ASP A 1209 12.01 -6.55 24.50
C ASP A 1209 13.18 -5.63 24.87
N ARG A 1210 14.00 -5.20 23.89
CA ARG A 1210 14.93 -4.09 24.07
C ARG A 1210 14.20 -2.75 24.03
N ARG A 1211 13.21 -2.56 23.13
CA ARG A 1211 12.33 -1.37 23.09
C ARG A 1211 11.62 -1.16 24.44
N LYS A 1212 10.97 -2.20 24.99
CA LYS A 1212 10.29 -2.17 26.31
C LYS A 1212 11.25 -1.79 27.45
N LYS A 1213 12.39 -2.48 27.56
CA LYS A 1213 13.41 -2.20 28.59
C LYS A 1213 14.10 -0.85 28.43
N ALA A 1214 14.05 -0.24 27.24
CA ALA A 1214 14.47 1.14 27.04
C ALA A 1214 13.42 2.13 27.53
N LYS A 1215 12.12 1.84 27.40
CA LYS A 1215 11.02 2.68 27.93
C LYS A 1215 10.90 2.65 29.45
N GLU A 1216 11.39 1.60 30.10
CA GLU A 1216 11.44 1.45 31.58
C GLU A 1216 12.53 2.33 32.25
N LEU A 1217 13.35 3.06 31.50
CA LEU A 1217 14.39 3.96 32.00
C LEU A 1217 13.89 5.41 32.04
N GLU A 1218 14.03 6.11 33.18
CA GLU A 1218 13.53 7.48 33.41
C GLU A 1218 14.08 8.55 32.44
N LYS A 1219 15.21 8.25 31.77
CA LYS A 1219 15.87 9.13 30.79
C LYS A 1219 15.50 8.83 29.34
N SER A 1220 14.50 7.98 29.10
CA SER A 1220 14.11 7.53 27.76
C SER A 1220 13.26 8.56 27.01
N GLU A 1221 13.62 8.86 25.76
CA GLU A 1221 12.74 9.56 24.81
C GLU A 1221 11.89 8.56 23.98
N TYR A 1222 11.85 7.27 24.36
CA TYR A 1222 11.24 6.20 23.58
C TYR A 1222 9.73 6.02 23.83
N GLY A 1223 8.93 5.87 22.78
CA GLY A 1223 7.50 5.57 22.89
C GLY A 1223 6.69 6.73 23.48
N LEU A 1224 7.04 7.97 23.16
CA LEU A 1224 6.33 9.17 23.59
C LEU A 1224 5.06 9.42 22.74
N LEU A 1225 4.14 10.20 23.30
CA LEU A 1225 3.02 10.76 22.53
C LEU A 1225 3.43 12.06 21.88
N SER A 1226 2.90 12.29 20.68
CA SER A 1226 3.22 13.48 19.89
C SER A 1226 2.79 14.74 20.64
N SER A 1227 3.65 15.76 20.67
CA SER A 1227 3.39 17.01 21.39
C SER A 1227 3.97 18.21 20.64
N CYS A 1228 3.59 19.41 21.08
CA CYS A 1228 4.03 20.66 20.47
C CYS A 1228 4.47 21.67 21.53
N LEU A 1229 5.53 22.41 21.22
CA LEU A 1229 6.02 23.55 21.97
C LEU A 1229 5.63 24.86 21.26
N LEU A 1230 5.49 25.92 22.05
CA LEU A 1230 5.35 27.30 21.63
C LEU A 1230 6.55 28.08 22.17
N ILE A 1231 7.30 28.70 21.28
CA ILE A 1231 8.50 29.47 21.62
C ILE A 1231 8.24 30.94 21.26
N SER A 1232 8.39 31.82 22.25
CA SER A 1232 8.27 33.27 22.07
C SER A 1232 9.56 33.89 21.50
N PRO A 1233 9.50 35.11 20.93
CA PRO A 1233 10.69 35.87 20.56
C PRO A 1233 11.66 36.13 21.73
N ASP A 1234 11.13 36.18 22.95
CA ASP A 1234 11.87 36.47 24.20
C ASP A 1234 12.37 35.20 24.92
N GLY A 1235 12.27 34.02 24.27
CA GLY A 1235 12.81 32.75 24.76
C GLY A 1235 11.93 31.99 25.78
N ASP A 1236 10.80 32.54 26.22
CA ASP A 1236 9.82 31.82 27.06
C ASP A 1236 9.20 30.66 26.26
N VAL A 1237 9.29 29.42 26.75
CA VAL A 1237 8.81 28.19 26.08
C VAL A 1237 7.63 27.59 26.83
N ARG A 1238 6.56 27.26 26.10
CA ARG A 1238 5.32 26.69 26.66
C ARG A 1238 4.96 25.40 25.95
N LYS A 1239 4.58 24.37 26.70
CA LYS A 1239 4.09 23.09 26.17
C LYS A 1239 2.58 23.15 26.01
N ILE A 1240 2.07 22.63 24.89
CA ILE A 1240 0.64 22.47 24.66
C ILE A 1240 0.20 21.17 25.34
N GLU A 1241 -0.62 21.29 26.38
CA GLU A 1241 -1.09 20.19 27.22
C GLU A 1241 -2.61 20.01 27.05
N ILE A 1242 -3.09 18.77 27.04
CA ILE A 1242 -4.52 18.43 27.00
C ILE A 1242 -4.91 17.84 28.35
N THR A 1243 -5.94 18.39 28.97
CA THR A 1243 -6.35 18.11 30.36
C THR A 1243 -7.86 17.99 30.46
N MET A 1244 -8.36 17.41 31.56
CA MET A 1244 -9.78 17.52 31.92
C MET A 1244 -9.98 18.63 32.94
N LYS A 1245 -11.11 19.35 32.84
CA LYS A 1245 -11.51 20.31 33.88
C LYS A 1245 -11.80 19.57 35.19
N SER A 1246 -10.86 19.61 36.14
CA SER A 1246 -11.09 19.21 37.52
C SER A 1246 -12.21 20.05 38.14
N LYS A 1247 -12.97 19.46 39.08
CA LYS A 1247 -13.76 20.25 40.02
C LYS A 1247 -12.82 20.73 41.11
N SER A 1248 -12.46 22.02 41.06
CA SER A 1248 -11.84 22.72 42.18
C SER A 1248 -12.70 22.52 43.44
N LYS A 1249 -12.14 21.87 44.47
CA LYS A 1249 -12.77 21.83 45.79
C LYS A 1249 -12.49 23.17 46.45
N GLU A 1250 -13.45 24.08 46.43
CA GLU A 1250 -13.39 25.27 47.27
C GLU A 1250 -13.31 24.83 48.74
N ALA A 1251 -12.16 25.11 49.37
CA ALA A 1251 -11.94 24.85 50.78
C ALA A 1251 -12.58 25.96 51.61
N GLY A 1252 -13.91 25.89 51.76
CA GLY A 1252 -14.67 26.60 52.77
C GLY A 1252 -15.29 25.60 53.76
N GLY A 1253 -15.37 25.89 55.05
CA GLY A 1253 -14.93 27.12 55.71
C GLY A 1253 -15.71 27.45 56.99
N GLN A 1254 -16.90 26.87 57.14
CA GLN A 1254 -17.68 26.69 58.37
C GLN A 1254 -18.74 25.60 58.14
#